data_AF-A0A8X7SE85-F1
#
_entry.id   AF-A0A8X7SE85-F1
#
_cell.length_a   1.000
_cell.length_b   1.000
_cell.length_c   1.000
_cell.angle_alpha   90.00
_cell.angle_beta   90.00
_cell.angle_gamma   90.00
#
_symmetry.space_group_name_H-M   'P 1'
#
loop_
_entity.id
_entity.type
_entity.pdbx_description
1 polymer ?
#
loop_
_entity_poly.entity_id
_entity_poly.type
_entity_poly.pdbx_seq_one_letter_code
_entity_poly.pdbx_strand_id
1 'polypeptide(L)'
;MERTNLEDELKLCEVKRVNLDKAFHKLHSQASELLVFTNQWRDFEDYLKSVQGQVEKRFMDLESREVELQNRSLAIDTIGDLEVKADGLKREIEDKEEVLKNLVEEYTVKQRSKASQLDEVMESLRKSQADLDSKGRQLAQMETDLERRRVEITAEMDHLGRAQTLRRELDEENVRKTRDLTLIQDKVVECGKLLETRSLELTKTQGELGLKVEQLGHVKIEFTAEMEHLEKIQTRNRELEEVIERKRKDLAAVLDKTAERGKQLEVVEEQLASQQKLLETCSLELVSKEKDLQELSLDLDLREQMVKSLNSEMEETCQNMESKAKELEDIKLMIEELTEELASKEKRHKEITEDIHKLSCKQLSKEERYIAEHESAKKELKSLKTILTERDKQVEEGEKQIQRLSNSNKELIKQLKVRQEQFYSTKSSTTGLIAEQDSVTKKLRSVKDAFRQCRQNVCNKEKELRSLESVLTERNKQVEEEEKKIQDLNNSSDELVRQVKVKEEQVCSIEKAIRECTDELEAKRKDCDQVQSSITGLTFELKSKECHLSSVMKKIQESMEVLQSLEDQKVRLKSSLMEQEQGLELRAKELDEKDEKLKATEQELAKWVKDYEVKSKQLSSFCKERNKDQHVALTPVDVHKPTGNSRKRGRYDDESLSQSLGMKTYGKENSYNFENLRSPDKFEIDQIWAVYSNSDKGMPRKYAQIKRIDTSPEFKLHVAPLVLYRPPPNLMTHSVCCGQFKLKIGKAEVLVPSSFSHKVRAVRSSVNRFDVYPGKGEIWALYKNWNITDCADGAEEEELEIVEVVEIKEQSIQAMLLTAKVFSKLLYGRCLESKADVVDIPKKELNRFSHQIPAVRRERSGTQSGDCEWWELDSKAVLDLNPKKYKSISTGKNLLPQVSQIFNIYINKF
;
A
#
# COMPACT_ATOMS: atom_id res chain seq x y z
N MET A 1 189.21 191.77 -18.01
CA MET A 1 188.67 191.89 -19.39
C MET A 1 187.54 190.87 -19.49
N GLU A 2 186.30 191.33 -19.61
CA GLU A 2 185.20 190.78 -18.80
C GLU A 2 183.96 190.39 -19.62
N ARG A 3 184.13 190.05 -20.90
CA ARG A 3 182.98 189.86 -21.82
C ARG A 3 183.16 188.82 -22.92
N THR A 4 184.25 188.04 -22.91
CA THR A 4 184.77 187.38 -24.12
C THR A 4 185.21 185.92 -23.92
N ASN A 5 184.69 185.19 -22.93
CA ASN A 5 184.85 183.73 -22.90
C ASN A 5 183.66 182.94 -22.31
N LEU A 6 182.54 183.61 -22.01
CA LEU A 6 181.25 182.95 -21.71
C LEU A 6 180.55 182.41 -22.97
N GLU A 7 181.02 182.76 -24.16
CA GLU A 7 180.44 182.30 -25.44
C GLU A 7 180.88 180.89 -25.86
N ASP A 8 182.09 180.45 -25.46
CA ASP A 8 182.62 179.16 -25.91
C ASP A 8 182.12 177.97 -25.05
N GLU A 9 181.81 178.18 -23.77
CA GLU A 9 181.07 177.17 -22.99
C GLU A 9 179.62 176.99 -23.51
N LEU A 10 179.00 178.05 -24.05
CA LEU A 10 177.63 178.01 -24.55
C LEU A 10 177.47 177.05 -25.73
N LYS A 11 178.40 177.09 -26.69
CA LYS A 11 178.40 176.24 -27.90
C LYS A 11 178.55 174.75 -27.58
N LEU A 12 179.26 174.40 -26.49
CA LEU A 12 179.47 173.00 -26.10
C LEU A 12 178.20 172.35 -25.49
N CYS A 13 177.30 173.15 -24.91
CA CYS A 13 175.99 172.68 -24.42
C CYS A 13 175.03 172.32 -25.57
N GLU A 14 175.01 173.10 -26.64
CA GLU A 14 174.10 172.91 -27.78
C GLU A 14 174.27 171.53 -28.44
N VAL A 15 175.53 171.07 -28.60
CA VAL A 15 175.87 169.77 -29.19
C VAL A 15 175.36 168.60 -28.35
N LYS A 16 175.30 168.74 -27.01
CA LYS A 16 174.77 167.70 -26.12
C LYS A 16 173.25 167.55 -26.22
N ARG A 17 172.53 168.63 -26.52
CA ARG A 17 171.06 168.63 -26.68
C ARG A 17 170.59 167.76 -27.84
N VAL A 18 171.18 167.97 -29.03
CA VAL A 18 170.77 167.31 -30.29
C VAL A 18 170.96 165.77 -30.26
N ASN A 19 171.91 165.27 -29.48
CA ASN A 19 172.12 163.82 -29.33
C ASN A 19 171.12 163.16 -28.37
N LEU A 20 170.47 163.92 -27.48
CA LEU A 20 169.52 163.38 -26.51
C LEU A 20 168.14 163.12 -27.15
N ASP A 21 167.65 164.03 -28.00
CA ASP A 21 166.37 163.88 -28.71
C ASP A 21 166.32 162.60 -29.57
N LYS A 22 167.45 162.24 -30.21
CA LYS A 22 167.58 161.02 -31.00
C LYS A 22 167.50 159.73 -30.17
N ALA A 23 167.87 159.77 -28.89
CA ALA A 23 167.69 158.64 -27.99
C ALA A 23 166.23 158.50 -27.56
N PHE A 24 165.56 159.63 -27.27
CA PHE A 24 164.19 159.65 -26.77
C PHE A 24 163.18 159.04 -27.77
N HIS A 25 163.31 159.37 -29.06
CA HIS A 25 162.46 158.78 -30.11
C HIS A 25 162.57 157.25 -30.22
N LYS A 26 163.71 156.65 -29.86
CA LYS A 26 163.88 155.18 -29.92
C LYS A 26 163.14 154.46 -28.78
N LEU A 27 163.03 155.10 -27.61
CA LEU A 27 162.30 154.56 -26.45
C LEU A 27 160.78 154.54 -26.69
N HIS A 28 160.23 155.56 -27.35
CA HIS A 28 158.78 155.66 -27.55
C HIS A 28 158.21 154.51 -28.41
N SER A 29 158.99 153.98 -29.36
CA SER A 29 158.55 152.89 -30.25
C SER A 29 158.24 151.58 -29.53
N GLN A 30 158.86 151.30 -28.37
CA GLN A 30 158.72 150.00 -27.69
C GLN A 30 157.52 149.93 -26.74
N ALA A 31 156.89 151.08 -26.42
CA ALA A 31 155.77 151.13 -25.47
C ALA A 31 154.44 150.57 -26.04
N SER A 32 154.29 150.50 -27.37
CA SER A 32 153.01 150.16 -28.00
C SER A 32 152.70 148.66 -28.01
N GLU A 33 153.72 147.78 -28.07
CA GLU A 33 153.52 146.33 -28.20
C GLU A 33 152.99 145.69 -26.90
N LEU A 34 153.43 146.17 -25.74
CA LEU A 34 152.98 145.68 -24.42
C LEU A 34 151.47 145.88 -24.16
N LEU A 35 150.88 146.95 -24.72
CA LEU A 35 149.45 147.22 -24.57
C LEU A 35 148.56 146.22 -25.31
N VAL A 36 149.03 145.65 -26.42
CA VAL A 36 148.27 144.66 -27.20
C VAL A 36 148.19 143.33 -26.46
N PHE A 37 149.31 142.84 -25.93
CA PHE A 37 149.38 141.59 -25.18
C PHE A 37 148.51 141.59 -23.92
N THR A 38 148.47 142.73 -23.21
CA THR A 38 147.70 142.87 -21.97
C THR A 38 146.19 142.72 -22.17
N ASN A 39 145.66 143.10 -23.34
CA ASN A 39 144.24 142.88 -23.68
C ASN A 39 143.97 141.42 -24.04
N GLN A 40 144.80 140.81 -24.88
CA GLN A 40 144.64 139.41 -25.32
C GLN A 40 144.61 138.41 -24.14
N TRP A 41 145.38 138.68 -23.07
CA TRP A 41 145.36 137.84 -21.88
C TRP A 41 144.00 137.86 -21.15
N ARG A 42 143.34 139.03 -21.10
CA ARG A 42 142.03 139.19 -20.44
C ARG A 42 140.93 138.43 -21.16
N ASP A 43 140.88 138.54 -22.49
CA ASP A 43 139.91 137.84 -23.33
C ASP A 43 140.02 136.30 -23.14
N PHE A 44 141.24 135.80 -22.96
CA PHE A 44 141.50 134.38 -22.72
C PHE A 44 141.08 133.93 -21.30
N GLU A 45 141.29 134.77 -20.29
CA GLU A 45 140.92 134.49 -18.90
C GLU A 45 139.38 134.46 -18.72
N ASP A 46 138.64 135.34 -19.40
CA ASP A 46 137.17 135.34 -19.37
C ASP A 46 136.58 134.18 -20.21
N TYR A 47 137.24 133.75 -21.28
CA TYR A 47 136.88 132.50 -21.98
C TYR A 47 136.99 131.27 -21.08
N LEU A 48 138.08 131.14 -20.29
CA LEU A 48 138.26 130.02 -19.37
C LEU A 48 137.16 129.96 -18.29
N LYS A 49 136.76 131.11 -17.72
CA LYS A 49 135.63 131.19 -16.77
C LYS A 49 134.32 130.74 -17.42
N SER A 50 134.09 131.10 -18.68
CA SER A 50 132.89 130.68 -19.43
C SER A 50 132.85 129.16 -19.64
N VAL A 51 133.99 128.55 -19.98
CA VAL A 51 134.09 127.08 -20.14
C VAL A 51 133.87 126.37 -18.81
N GLN A 52 134.45 126.85 -17.71
CA GLN A 52 134.25 126.27 -16.37
C GLN A 52 132.76 126.21 -15.99
N GLY A 53 132.04 127.34 -16.12
CA GLY A 53 130.60 127.40 -15.79
C GLY A 53 129.72 126.48 -16.66
N GLN A 54 130.13 126.19 -17.91
CA GLN A 54 129.44 125.21 -18.74
C GLN A 54 129.68 123.76 -18.31
N VAL A 55 130.87 123.44 -17.80
CA VAL A 55 131.22 122.11 -17.29
C VAL A 55 130.50 121.84 -15.96
N GLU A 56 130.52 122.79 -15.03
CA GLU A 56 129.83 122.69 -13.73
C GLU A 56 128.32 122.48 -13.92
N LYS A 57 127.69 123.22 -14.84
CA LYS A 57 126.27 123.01 -15.17
C LYS A 57 125.99 121.59 -15.70
N ARG A 58 126.83 121.07 -16.61
CA ARG A 58 126.65 119.72 -17.15
C ARG A 58 126.82 118.62 -16.10
N PHE A 59 127.61 118.85 -15.05
CA PHE A 59 127.74 117.90 -13.94
C PHE A 59 126.43 117.81 -13.14
N MET A 60 125.83 118.95 -12.79
CA MET A 60 124.53 119.03 -12.10
C MET A 60 123.39 118.40 -12.91
N ASP A 61 123.36 118.64 -14.24
CA ASP A 61 122.37 118.04 -15.16
C ASP A 61 122.50 116.50 -15.22
N LEU A 62 123.69 115.93 -14.94
CA LEU A 62 123.94 114.49 -14.92
C LEU A 62 123.55 113.84 -13.58
N GLU A 63 123.95 114.41 -12.44
CA GLU A 63 123.56 113.89 -11.11
C GLU A 63 122.03 113.83 -10.96
N SER A 64 121.32 114.87 -11.40
CA SER A 64 119.85 114.90 -11.38
C SER A 64 119.22 113.77 -12.20
N ARG A 65 119.89 113.31 -13.27
CA ARG A 65 119.41 112.27 -14.17
C ARG A 65 119.76 110.86 -13.69
N GLU A 66 120.85 110.70 -12.96
CA GLU A 66 121.17 109.43 -12.28
C GLU A 66 120.13 109.10 -11.21
N VAL A 67 119.75 110.09 -10.39
CA VAL A 67 118.68 109.95 -9.38
C VAL A 67 117.34 109.58 -10.04
N GLU A 68 117.01 110.14 -11.21
CA GLU A 68 115.78 109.76 -11.92
C GLU A 68 115.79 108.29 -12.38
N LEU A 69 116.93 107.79 -12.85
CA LEU A 69 117.10 106.39 -13.27
C LEU A 69 117.05 105.41 -12.09
N GLN A 70 117.63 105.75 -10.94
CA GLN A 70 117.55 104.93 -9.73
C GLN A 70 116.08 104.79 -9.25
N ASN A 71 115.31 105.87 -9.27
CA ASN A 71 113.87 105.84 -8.94
C ASN A 71 113.05 104.99 -9.94
N ARG A 72 113.40 105.01 -11.22
CA ARG A 72 112.77 104.15 -12.25
C ARG A 72 113.12 102.67 -12.07
N SER A 73 114.30 102.33 -11.54
CA SER A 73 114.68 100.95 -11.22
C SER A 73 113.77 100.37 -10.13
N LEU A 74 113.61 101.10 -9.02
CA LEU A 74 112.75 100.71 -7.89
C LEU A 74 111.30 100.47 -8.31
N ALA A 75 110.79 101.21 -9.31
CA ALA A 75 109.45 101.01 -9.85
C ALA A 75 109.31 99.66 -10.59
N ILE A 76 110.36 99.18 -11.27
CA ILE A 76 110.35 97.89 -11.98
C ILE A 76 110.30 96.72 -10.99
N ASP A 77 111.03 96.81 -9.87
CA ASP A 77 111.01 95.78 -8.83
C ASP A 77 109.58 95.52 -8.30
N THR A 78 108.74 96.56 -8.20
CA THR A 78 107.33 96.42 -7.76
C THR A 78 106.42 95.67 -8.75
N ILE A 79 106.85 95.43 -10.00
CA ILE A 79 106.08 94.66 -10.98
C ILE A 79 106.13 93.16 -10.67
N GLY A 80 107.30 92.63 -10.27
CA GLY A 80 107.41 91.21 -9.88
C GLY A 80 106.52 90.85 -8.69
N ASP A 81 106.36 91.81 -7.77
CA ASP A 81 105.45 91.75 -6.62
C ASP A 81 103.96 91.65 -7.01
N LEU A 82 103.59 92.03 -8.24
CA LEU A 82 102.23 91.90 -8.79
C LEU A 82 102.07 90.58 -9.55
N GLU A 83 103.09 90.11 -10.26
CA GLU A 83 103.10 88.81 -10.93
C GLU A 83 102.97 87.66 -9.92
N VAL A 84 103.72 87.70 -8.81
CA VAL A 84 103.61 86.72 -7.70
C VAL A 84 102.20 86.71 -7.08
N LYS A 85 101.53 87.87 -7.02
CA LYS A 85 100.14 87.97 -6.54
C LYS A 85 99.14 87.41 -7.56
N ALA A 86 99.37 87.60 -8.86
CA ALA A 86 98.55 87.00 -9.91
C ALA A 86 98.63 85.46 -9.90
N ASP A 87 99.83 84.89 -9.77
CA ASP A 87 100.02 83.44 -9.64
C ASP A 87 99.54 82.88 -8.29
N GLY A 88 99.44 83.71 -7.26
CA GLY A 88 98.72 83.38 -6.02
C GLY A 88 97.22 83.22 -6.26
N LEU A 89 96.58 84.26 -6.82
CA LEU A 89 95.15 84.27 -7.14
C LEU A 89 94.76 83.18 -8.15
N LYS A 90 95.63 82.88 -9.13
CA LYS A 90 95.40 81.81 -10.11
C LYS A 90 95.27 80.43 -9.46
N ARG A 91 96.18 80.10 -8.53
CA ARG A 91 96.10 78.85 -7.77
C ARG A 91 94.87 78.82 -6.86
N GLU A 92 94.51 79.94 -6.25
CA GLU A 92 93.29 80.05 -5.44
C GLU A 92 91.99 79.86 -6.28
N ILE A 93 92.03 80.15 -7.59
CA ILE A 93 90.94 79.84 -8.53
C ILE A 93 90.96 78.35 -8.88
N GLU A 94 92.12 77.77 -9.24
CA GLU A 94 92.27 76.35 -9.58
C GLU A 94 91.83 75.43 -8.43
N ASP A 95 92.23 75.75 -7.18
CA ASP A 95 91.78 75.03 -5.96
C ASP A 95 90.25 75.12 -5.78
N LYS A 96 89.64 76.27 -6.06
CA LYS A 96 88.18 76.46 -5.94
C LYS A 96 87.41 75.76 -7.05
N GLU A 97 87.94 75.71 -8.26
CA GLU A 97 87.35 74.94 -9.36
C GLU A 97 87.34 73.44 -9.04
N GLU A 98 88.41 72.90 -8.46
CA GLU A 98 88.46 71.50 -8.05
C GLU A 98 87.52 71.22 -6.85
N VAL A 99 87.40 72.13 -5.87
CA VAL A 99 86.39 72.01 -4.80
C VAL A 99 84.96 72.03 -5.35
N LEU A 100 84.65 72.94 -6.28
CA LEU A 100 83.33 72.99 -6.93
C LEU A 100 83.04 71.72 -7.74
N LYS A 101 84.03 71.20 -8.46
CA LYS A 101 83.94 69.94 -9.21
C LYS A 101 83.65 68.74 -8.31
N ASN A 102 84.33 68.61 -7.17
CA ASN A 102 84.05 67.56 -6.20
C ASN A 102 82.65 67.71 -5.55
N LEU A 103 82.21 68.95 -5.27
CA LEU A 103 80.86 69.21 -4.74
C LEU A 103 79.75 68.86 -5.76
N VAL A 104 80.00 69.11 -7.06
CA VAL A 104 79.11 68.67 -8.15
C VAL A 104 79.10 67.14 -8.27
N GLU A 105 80.25 66.48 -8.20
CA GLU A 105 80.33 65.01 -8.21
C GLU A 105 79.50 64.41 -7.05
N GLU A 106 79.70 64.89 -5.81
CA GLU A 106 78.91 64.48 -4.64
C GLU A 106 77.40 64.69 -4.89
N TYR A 107 77.00 65.87 -5.39
CA TYR A 107 75.60 66.17 -5.66
C TYR A 107 75.00 65.25 -6.72
N THR A 108 75.71 64.94 -7.81
CA THR A 108 75.20 64.01 -8.83
C THR A 108 75.15 62.57 -8.34
N VAL A 109 76.04 62.13 -7.44
CA VAL A 109 75.96 60.81 -6.77
C VAL A 109 74.76 60.77 -5.84
N LYS A 110 74.53 61.84 -5.07
CA LYS A 110 73.38 62.02 -4.16
C LYS A 110 72.05 62.08 -4.92
N GLN A 111 72.04 62.68 -6.11
CA GLN A 111 70.89 62.71 -7.01
C GLN A 111 70.63 61.33 -7.63
N ARG A 112 71.66 60.62 -8.11
CA ARG A 112 71.57 59.22 -8.59
C ARG A 112 71.04 58.27 -7.51
N SER A 113 71.53 58.41 -6.28
CA SER A 113 71.04 57.64 -5.11
C SER A 113 69.56 57.90 -4.82
N LYS A 114 69.14 59.18 -4.78
CA LYS A 114 67.73 59.55 -4.60
C LYS A 114 66.82 59.08 -5.74
N ALA A 115 67.31 59.08 -6.98
CA ALA A 115 66.57 58.55 -8.13
C ALA A 115 66.36 57.03 -7.98
N SER A 116 67.41 56.28 -7.64
CA SER A 116 67.31 54.83 -7.40
C SER A 116 66.37 54.49 -6.24
N GLN A 117 66.36 55.28 -5.16
CA GLN A 117 65.41 55.14 -4.06
C GLN A 117 63.96 55.43 -4.50
N LEU A 118 63.76 56.43 -5.37
CA LEU A 118 62.45 56.75 -5.90
C LEU A 118 61.93 55.64 -6.83
N ASP A 119 62.79 55.07 -7.69
CA ASP A 119 62.44 53.95 -8.56
C ASP A 119 62.09 52.68 -7.75
N GLU A 120 62.84 52.37 -6.69
CA GLU A 120 62.55 51.27 -5.75
C GLU A 120 61.19 51.46 -5.04
N VAL A 121 60.92 52.68 -4.54
CA VAL A 121 59.61 53.03 -3.95
C VAL A 121 58.49 52.92 -4.97
N MET A 122 58.68 53.41 -6.21
CA MET A 122 57.69 53.32 -7.28
C MET A 122 57.39 51.88 -7.68
N GLU A 123 58.39 50.99 -7.71
CA GLU A 123 58.16 49.56 -8.00
C GLU A 123 57.48 48.84 -6.83
N SER A 124 57.82 49.20 -5.58
CA SER A 124 57.10 48.71 -4.39
C SER A 124 55.62 49.13 -4.41
N LEU A 125 55.32 50.33 -4.92
CA LEU A 125 53.97 50.86 -5.10
C LEU A 125 53.23 50.14 -6.23
N ARG A 126 53.86 49.90 -7.39
CA ARG A 126 53.28 49.10 -8.49
C ARG A 126 52.91 47.69 -8.02
N LYS A 127 53.81 47.03 -7.28
CA LYS A 127 53.56 45.71 -6.71
C LYS A 127 52.39 45.73 -5.71
N SER A 128 52.36 46.72 -4.82
CA SER A 128 51.27 46.90 -3.86
C SER A 128 49.92 47.16 -4.54
N GLN A 129 49.91 47.91 -5.66
CA GLN A 129 48.71 48.12 -6.48
C GLN A 129 48.25 46.83 -7.15
N ALA A 130 49.16 46.04 -7.74
CA ALA A 130 48.82 44.76 -8.35
C ALA A 130 48.24 43.75 -7.33
N ASP A 131 48.77 43.74 -6.10
CA ASP A 131 48.23 42.95 -4.98
C ASP A 131 46.86 43.46 -4.51
N LEU A 132 46.63 44.78 -4.49
CA LEU A 132 45.32 45.40 -4.23
C LEU A 132 44.29 45.02 -5.30
N ASP A 133 44.64 45.15 -6.58
CA ASP A 133 43.77 44.75 -7.70
C ASP A 133 43.45 43.25 -7.67
N SER A 134 44.40 42.43 -7.21
CA SER A 134 44.21 40.99 -7.01
C SER A 134 43.23 40.70 -5.88
N LYS A 135 43.36 41.37 -4.74
CA LYS A 135 42.41 41.29 -3.62
C LYS A 135 41.03 41.83 -3.99
N GLY A 136 40.94 42.90 -4.79
CA GLY A 136 39.68 43.42 -5.32
C GLY A 136 38.94 42.39 -6.17
N ARG A 137 39.65 41.66 -7.04
CA ARG A 137 39.07 40.55 -7.80
C ARG A 137 38.63 39.38 -6.92
N GLN A 138 39.36 39.07 -5.85
CA GLN A 138 38.98 38.03 -4.88
C GLN A 138 37.74 38.42 -4.06
N LEU A 139 37.63 39.70 -3.66
CA LEU A 139 36.45 40.23 -2.98
C LEU A 139 35.22 40.20 -3.90
N ALA A 140 35.32 40.70 -5.14
CA ALA A 140 34.22 40.65 -6.09
C ALA A 140 33.75 39.19 -6.38
N GLN A 141 34.68 38.24 -6.47
CA GLN A 141 34.33 36.82 -6.57
C GLN A 141 33.56 36.35 -5.32
N MET A 142 34.07 36.64 -4.13
CA MET A 142 33.43 36.29 -2.85
C MET A 142 32.04 36.92 -2.69
N GLU A 143 31.85 38.17 -3.14
CA GLU A 143 30.55 38.83 -3.19
C GLU A 143 29.57 38.07 -4.09
N THR A 144 29.97 37.66 -5.30
CA THR A 144 29.11 36.85 -6.18
C THR A 144 28.81 35.44 -5.64
N ASP A 145 29.72 34.86 -4.84
CA ASP A 145 29.52 33.56 -4.19
C ASP A 145 28.59 33.67 -2.97
N LEU A 146 28.66 34.78 -2.22
CA LEU A 146 27.74 35.11 -1.13
C LEU A 146 26.34 35.46 -1.65
N GLU A 147 26.25 36.21 -2.75
CA GLU A 147 25.00 36.55 -3.44
C GLU A 147 24.28 35.27 -3.88
N ARG A 148 25.00 34.35 -4.54
CA ARG A 148 24.46 33.03 -4.94
C ARG A 148 23.95 32.24 -3.76
N ARG A 149 24.73 32.16 -2.67
CA ARG A 149 24.33 31.48 -1.43
C ARG A 149 23.10 32.12 -0.79
N ARG A 150 22.92 33.44 -0.84
CA ARG A 150 21.70 34.07 -0.33
C ARG A 150 20.49 33.66 -1.17
N VAL A 151 20.61 33.56 -2.50
CA VAL A 151 19.53 33.07 -3.37
C VAL A 151 19.21 31.60 -3.09
N GLU A 152 20.23 30.74 -2.95
CA GLU A 152 20.10 29.33 -2.56
C GLU A 152 19.36 29.18 -1.20
N ILE A 153 19.79 29.92 -0.17
CA ILE A 153 19.14 29.94 1.15
C ILE A 153 17.69 30.46 1.06
N THR A 154 17.42 31.46 0.23
CA THR A 154 16.06 32.00 0.04
C THR A 154 15.14 30.92 -0.57
N ALA A 155 15.61 30.21 -1.60
CA ALA A 155 14.86 29.13 -2.21
C ALA A 155 14.60 27.97 -1.23
N GLU A 156 15.59 27.59 -0.42
CA GLU A 156 15.42 26.57 0.64
C GLU A 156 14.44 27.02 1.72
N MET A 157 14.42 28.30 2.11
CA MET A 157 13.40 28.85 3.00
C MET A 157 11.99 28.78 2.41
N ASP A 158 11.83 29.07 1.12
CA ASP A 158 10.55 28.91 0.41
C ASP A 158 10.12 27.44 0.31
N HIS A 159 11.06 26.51 0.09
CA HIS A 159 10.80 25.07 0.12
C HIS A 159 10.39 24.60 1.52
N LEU A 160 11.04 25.08 2.56
CA LEU A 160 10.68 24.81 3.96
C LEU A 160 9.29 25.37 4.30
N GLY A 161 8.95 26.58 3.85
CA GLY A 161 7.62 27.18 4.03
C GLY A 161 6.50 26.36 3.37
N ARG A 162 6.73 25.86 2.14
CA ARG A 162 5.84 24.92 1.47
C ARG A 162 5.71 23.60 2.26
N ALA A 163 6.82 23.03 2.73
CA ALA A 163 6.82 21.79 3.50
C ALA A 163 6.15 21.92 4.88
N GLN A 164 6.26 23.08 5.54
CA GLN A 164 5.54 23.40 6.78
C GLN A 164 4.03 23.56 6.55
N THR A 165 3.65 24.15 5.41
CA THR A 165 2.24 24.31 5.00
C THR A 165 1.58 22.93 4.78
N LEU A 166 2.21 22.06 3.98
CA LEU A 166 1.76 20.68 3.76
C LEU A 166 1.72 19.85 5.05
N ARG A 167 2.66 20.06 5.98
CA ARG A 167 2.65 19.41 7.29
C ARG A 167 1.42 19.81 8.10
N ARG A 168 1.12 21.11 8.19
CA ARG A 168 -0.08 21.60 8.90
C ARG A 168 -1.37 21.03 8.30
N GLU A 169 -1.47 20.96 6.97
CA GLU A 169 -2.63 20.37 6.28
C GLU A 169 -2.78 18.86 6.58
N LEU A 170 -1.66 18.13 6.66
CA LEU A 170 -1.65 16.72 7.06
C LEU A 170 -2.00 16.53 8.55
N ASP A 171 -1.55 17.43 9.43
CA ASP A 171 -1.88 17.42 10.85
C ASP A 171 -3.37 17.74 11.09
N GLU A 172 -3.94 18.72 10.36
CA GLU A 172 -5.39 19.01 10.35
C GLU A 172 -6.21 17.81 9.86
N GLU A 173 -5.73 17.11 8.83
CA GLU A 173 -6.36 15.90 8.28
C GLU A 173 -6.26 14.68 9.23
N ASN A 174 -5.12 14.52 9.91
CA ASN A 174 -4.96 13.52 10.97
C ASN A 174 -5.95 13.79 12.11
N VAL A 175 -6.07 15.06 12.54
CA VAL A 175 -7.01 15.48 13.60
C VAL A 175 -8.48 15.31 13.17
N ARG A 176 -8.83 15.45 11.88
CA ARG A 176 -10.15 15.04 11.36
C ARG A 176 -10.36 13.54 11.52
N LYS A 177 -9.46 12.72 10.95
CA LYS A 177 -9.53 11.25 11.01
C LYS A 177 -9.55 10.69 12.42
N THR A 178 -8.85 11.30 13.38
CA THR A 178 -8.92 10.91 14.80
C THR A 178 -10.33 11.09 15.37
N ARG A 179 -11.03 12.20 15.06
CA ARG A 179 -12.42 12.39 15.51
C ARG A 179 -13.37 11.39 14.86
N ASP A 180 -13.20 11.11 13.57
CA ASP A 180 -14.02 10.13 12.84
C ASP A 180 -13.84 8.71 13.42
N LEU A 181 -12.60 8.34 13.77
CA LEU A 181 -12.29 7.09 14.47
C LEU A 181 -12.93 7.01 15.86
N THR A 182 -12.91 8.10 16.65
CA THR A 182 -13.62 8.15 17.95
C THR A 182 -15.13 7.95 17.75
N LEU A 183 -15.74 8.64 16.77
CA LEU A 183 -17.17 8.50 16.48
C LEU A 183 -17.55 7.08 16.01
N ILE A 184 -16.67 6.41 15.26
CA ILE A 184 -16.83 5.00 14.90
C ILE A 184 -16.72 4.11 16.14
N GLN A 185 -15.76 4.37 17.04
CA GLN A 185 -15.56 3.61 18.27
C GLN A 185 -16.76 3.74 19.22
N ASP A 186 -17.32 4.94 19.39
CA ASP A 186 -18.55 5.17 20.18
C ASP A 186 -19.73 4.40 19.60
N LYS A 187 -19.92 4.41 18.27
CA LYS A 187 -20.94 3.60 17.59
C LYS A 187 -20.71 2.10 17.72
N VAL A 188 -19.47 1.62 17.73
CA VAL A 188 -19.15 0.21 17.99
C VAL A 188 -19.54 -0.19 19.42
N VAL A 189 -19.31 0.69 20.40
CA VAL A 189 -19.75 0.48 21.80
C VAL A 189 -21.28 0.50 21.92
N GLU A 190 -21.97 1.37 21.19
CA GLU A 190 -23.44 1.38 21.11
C GLU A 190 -23.99 0.07 20.49
N CYS A 191 -23.46 -0.35 19.34
CA CYS A 191 -23.79 -1.63 18.71
C CYS A 191 -23.51 -2.83 19.63
N GLY A 192 -22.45 -2.79 20.45
CA GLY A 192 -22.15 -3.81 21.45
C GLY A 192 -23.27 -3.95 22.49
N LYS A 193 -23.75 -2.83 23.05
CA LYS A 193 -24.87 -2.80 24.01
C LYS A 193 -26.18 -3.30 23.39
N LEU A 194 -26.44 -2.97 22.12
CA LEU A 194 -27.60 -3.46 21.38
C LEU A 194 -27.53 -4.97 21.08
N LEU A 195 -26.32 -5.50 20.86
CA LEU A 195 -26.10 -6.94 20.71
C LEU A 195 -26.31 -7.69 22.04
N GLU A 196 -25.80 -7.13 23.13
CA GLU A 196 -25.87 -7.71 24.48
C GLU A 196 -27.30 -7.76 25.02
N THR A 197 -28.07 -6.66 24.87
CA THR A 197 -29.51 -6.63 25.20
C THR A 197 -30.31 -7.64 24.38
N ARG A 198 -30.09 -7.73 23.07
CA ARG A 198 -30.76 -8.71 22.21
C ARG A 198 -30.36 -10.16 22.52
N SER A 199 -29.15 -10.40 23.02
CA SER A 199 -28.72 -11.71 23.54
C SER A 199 -29.46 -12.09 24.83
N LEU A 200 -29.71 -11.12 25.70
CA LEU A 200 -30.55 -11.27 26.90
C LEU A 200 -32.01 -11.59 26.55
N GLU A 201 -32.57 -10.97 25.51
CA GLU A 201 -33.90 -11.30 24.98
C GLU A 201 -33.96 -12.71 24.36
N LEU A 202 -32.90 -13.12 23.63
CA LEU A 202 -32.81 -14.46 23.04
C LEU A 202 -32.73 -15.55 24.12
N THR A 203 -31.92 -15.34 25.16
CA THR A 203 -31.81 -16.29 26.28
C THR A 203 -33.09 -16.37 27.11
N LYS A 204 -33.81 -15.25 27.30
CA LYS A 204 -35.15 -15.23 27.92
C LYS A 204 -36.17 -16.03 27.09
N THR A 205 -36.28 -15.76 25.79
CA THR A 205 -37.23 -16.46 24.90
C THR A 205 -36.90 -17.95 24.74
N GLN A 206 -35.61 -18.32 24.76
CA GLN A 206 -35.19 -19.72 24.82
C GLN A 206 -35.58 -20.41 26.14
N GLY A 207 -35.55 -19.69 27.27
CA GLY A 207 -36.07 -20.17 28.55
C GLY A 207 -37.59 -20.36 28.54
N GLU A 208 -38.34 -19.41 27.97
CA GLU A 208 -39.80 -19.50 27.78
C GLU A 208 -40.19 -20.68 26.88
N LEU A 209 -39.41 -20.95 25.83
CA LEU A 209 -39.56 -22.15 25.00
C LEU A 209 -39.27 -23.44 25.77
N GLY A 210 -38.27 -23.46 26.66
CA GLY A 210 -38.00 -24.59 27.55
C GLY A 210 -39.21 -24.94 28.43
N LEU A 211 -39.79 -23.94 29.10
CA LEU A 211 -41.01 -24.09 29.90
C LEU A 211 -42.21 -24.57 29.05
N LYS A 212 -42.29 -24.17 27.78
CA LYS A 212 -43.33 -24.65 26.85
C LYS A 212 -43.13 -26.10 26.42
N VAL A 213 -41.88 -26.55 26.26
CA VAL A 213 -41.55 -27.97 26.02
C VAL A 213 -41.89 -28.82 27.25
N GLU A 214 -41.63 -28.33 28.46
CA GLU A 214 -42.05 -29.01 29.70
C GLU A 214 -43.58 -29.10 29.82
N GLN A 215 -44.32 -28.02 29.50
CA GLN A 215 -45.79 -28.04 29.48
C GLN A 215 -46.34 -29.04 28.45
N LEU A 216 -45.76 -29.12 27.24
CA LEU A 216 -46.11 -30.14 26.26
C LEU A 216 -45.77 -31.57 26.74
N GLY A 217 -44.73 -31.73 27.56
CA GLY A 217 -44.41 -32.99 28.22
C GLY A 217 -45.52 -33.45 29.18
N HIS A 218 -46.10 -32.54 29.97
CA HIS A 218 -47.20 -32.84 30.87
C HIS A 218 -48.48 -33.20 30.10
N VAL A 219 -48.88 -32.39 29.11
CA VAL A 219 -50.05 -32.67 28.26
C VAL A 219 -49.91 -34.02 27.54
N LYS A 220 -48.69 -34.41 27.13
CA LYS A 220 -48.45 -35.73 26.53
C LYS A 220 -48.66 -36.88 27.52
N ILE A 221 -48.32 -36.69 28.79
CA ILE A 221 -48.56 -37.69 29.86
C ILE A 221 -50.06 -37.81 30.14
N GLU A 222 -50.77 -36.68 30.24
CA GLU A 222 -52.24 -36.65 30.40
C GLU A 222 -52.93 -37.38 29.23
N PHE A 223 -52.55 -37.08 27.99
CA PHE A 223 -53.11 -37.76 26.80
C PHE A 223 -52.83 -39.28 26.80
N THR A 224 -51.67 -39.74 27.27
CA THR A 224 -51.42 -41.18 27.43
C THR A 224 -52.30 -41.82 28.51
N ALA A 225 -52.62 -41.11 29.59
CA ALA A 225 -53.55 -41.59 30.62
C ALA A 225 -55.00 -41.62 30.12
N GLU A 226 -55.41 -40.65 29.29
CA GLU A 226 -56.70 -40.67 28.60
C GLU A 226 -56.81 -41.82 27.58
N MET A 227 -55.74 -42.11 26.84
CA MET A 227 -55.69 -43.29 25.95
C MET A 227 -55.85 -44.61 26.72
N GLU A 228 -55.16 -44.78 27.85
CA GLU A 228 -55.38 -45.94 28.74
C GLU A 228 -56.83 -46.01 29.26
N HIS A 229 -57.45 -44.87 29.56
CA HIS A 229 -58.84 -44.82 30.03
C HIS A 229 -59.82 -45.17 28.89
N LEU A 230 -59.55 -44.74 27.66
CA LEU A 230 -60.29 -45.14 26.46
C LEU A 230 -60.18 -46.65 26.18
N GLU A 231 -59.00 -47.26 26.35
CA GLU A 231 -58.83 -48.71 26.23
C GLU A 231 -59.65 -49.47 27.30
N LYS A 232 -59.68 -48.97 28.53
CA LYS A 232 -60.51 -49.50 29.64
C LYS A 232 -62.01 -49.30 29.38
N ILE A 233 -62.42 -48.26 28.65
CA ILE A 233 -63.80 -48.10 28.16
C ILE A 233 -64.10 -49.10 27.02
N GLN A 234 -63.17 -49.34 26.10
CA GLN A 234 -63.37 -50.29 25.00
C GLN A 234 -63.52 -51.74 25.49
N THR A 235 -62.76 -52.17 26.51
CA THR A 235 -62.96 -53.47 27.15
C THR A 235 -64.31 -53.55 27.86
N ARG A 236 -64.69 -52.50 28.61
CA ARG A 236 -66.01 -52.38 29.27
C ARG A 236 -67.17 -52.43 28.29
N ASN A 237 -67.03 -51.82 27.11
CA ASN A 237 -68.05 -51.86 26.06
C ASN A 237 -68.19 -53.26 25.47
N ARG A 238 -67.08 -53.99 25.26
CA ARG A 238 -67.12 -55.40 24.82
C ARG A 238 -67.83 -56.30 25.85
N GLU A 239 -67.55 -56.12 27.14
CA GLU A 239 -68.27 -56.80 28.24
C GLU A 239 -69.78 -56.51 28.19
N LEU A 240 -70.15 -55.24 27.94
CA LEU A 240 -71.55 -54.82 27.81
C LEU A 240 -72.22 -55.36 26.54
N GLU A 241 -71.53 -55.47 25.41
CA GLU A 241 -72.04 -56.09 24.20
C GLU A 241 -72.33 -57.59 24.42
N GLU A 242 -71.46 -58.31 25.13
CA GLU A 242 -71.74 -59.69 25.56
C GLU A 242 -72.94 -59.80 26.52
N VAL A 243 -73.15 -58.80 27.39
CA VAL A 243 -74.35 -58.72 28.24
C VAL A 243 -75.59 -58.45 27.40
N ILE A 244 -75.52 -57.53 26.42
CA ILE A 244 -76.62 -57.19 25.50
C ILE A 244 -76.99 -58.40 24.66
N GLU A 245 -76.03 -59.17 24.14
CA GLU A 245 -76.33 -60.35 23.31
C GLU A 245 -76.92 -61.50 24.14
N ARG A 246 -76.44 -61.70 25.37
CA ARG A 246 -77.12 -62.57 26.35
C ARG A 246 -78.55 -62.09 26.64
N LYS A 247 -78.75 -60.78 26.80
CA LYS A 247 -80.09 -60.20 27.04
C LYS A 247 -81.00 -60.23 25.82
N ARG A 248 -80.49 -60.15 24.59
CA ARG A 248 -81.24 -60.42 23.36
C ARG A 248 -81.71 -61.86 23.30
N LYS A 249 -80.86 -62.81 23.70
CA LYS A 249 -81.23 -64.23 23.79
C LYS A 249 -82.29 -64.51 24.87
N ASP A 250 -82.17 -63.87 26.03
CA ASP A 250 -83.24 -63.87 27.05
C ASP A 250 -84.54 -63.27 26.49
N LEU A 251 -84.44 -62.14 25.78
CA LEU A 251 -85.60 -61.43 25.22
C LEU A 251 -86.29 -62.23 24.11
N ALA A 252 -85.55 -62.96 23.27
CA ALA A 252 -86.11 -63.87 22.28
C ALA A 252 -86.96 -64.97 22.96
N ALA A 253 -86.43 -65.61 24.01
CA ALA A 253 -87.18 -66.60 24.79
C ALA A 253 -88.37 -66.01 25.58
N VAL A 254 -88.39 -64.70 25.81
CA VAL A 254 -89.55 -63.95 26.32
C VAL A 254 -90.53 -63.63 25.20
N LEU A 255 -90.07 -63.25 24.01
CA LEU A 255 -90.91 -63.00 22.83
C LEU A 255 -91.63 -64.29 22.39
N ASP A 256 -90.97 -65.44 22.39
CA ASP A 256 -91.62 -66.74 22.13
C ASP A 256 -92.77 -67.00 23.12
N LYS A 257 -92.54 -66.78 24.42
CA LYS A 257 -93.57 -66.86 25.47
C LYS A 257 -94.64 -65.76 25.36
N THR A 258 -94.33 -64.65 24.70
CA THR A 258 -95.26 -63.54 24.49
C THR A 258 -96.12 -63.78 23.24
N ALA A 259 -95.59 -64.45 22.21
CA ALA A 259 -96.35 -64.98 21.09
C ALA A 259 -97.27 -66.14 21.52
N GLU A 260 -96.81 -67.00 22.42
CA GLU A 260 -97.64 -68.04 23.05
C GLU A 260 -98.81 -67.44 23.83
N ARG A 261 -98.59 -66.32 24.54
CA ARG A 261 -99.65 -65.51 25.16
C ARG A 261 -100.45 -64.67 24.16
N GLY A 262 -99.88 -64.28 23.02
CA GLY A 262 -100.57 -63.58 21.94
C GLY A 262 -101.71 -64.41 21.38
N LYS A 263 -101.48 -65.70 21.13
CA LYS A 263 -102.52 -66.67 20.76
C LYS A 263 -103.62 -66.83 21.84
N GLN A 264 -103.31 -66.54 23.10
CA GLN A 264 -104.29 -66.53 24.20
C GLN A 264 -105.03 -65.18 24.30
N LEU A 265 -104.42 -64.09 23.82
CA LEU A 265 -104.98 -62.74 23.80
C LEU A 265 -105.88 -62.52 22.57
N GLU A 266 -105.55 -63.10 21.42
CA GLU A 266 -106.36 -63.06 20.18
C GLU A 266 -107.79 -63.59 20.44
N VAL A 267 -107.90 -64.67 21.23
CA VAL A 267 -109.18 -65.24 21.73
C VAL A 267 -109.95 -64.28 22.65
N VAL A 268 -109.27 -63.32 23.30
CA VAL A 268 -109.87 -62.28 24.14
C VAL A 268 -110.16 -61.01 23.33
N GLU A 269 -109.39 -60.72 22.28
CA GLU A 269 -109.65 -59.60 21.36
C GLU A 269 -110.87 -59.87 20.48
N GLU A 270 -111.16 -61.12 20.11
CA GLU A 270 -112.46 -61.51 19.55
C GLU A 270 -113.63 -61.20 20.50
N GLN A 271 -113.43 -61.36 21.81
CA GLN A 271 -114.43 -60.96 22.81
C GLN A 271 -114.53 -59.42 22.94
N LEU A 272 -113.42 -58.70 22.88
CA LEU A 272 -113.39 -57.24 23.05
C LEU A 272 -113.92 -56.48 21.83
N ALA A 273 -113.67 -56.98 20.62
CA ALA A 273 -114.20 -56.41 19.37
C ALA A 273 -115.74 -56.37 19.35
N SER A 274 -116.40 -57.30 20.06
CA SER A 274 -117.86 -57.27 20.26
C SER A 274 -118.35 -56.05 21.06
N GLN A 275 -117.51 -55.50 21.95
CA GLN A 275 -117.83 -54.35 22.81
C GLN A 275 -117.43 -53.02 22.17
N GLN A 276 -116.31 -52.98 21.44
CA GLN A 276 -115.73 -51.72 20.97
C GLN A 276 -116.61 -50.99 19.93
N LYS A 277 -117.41 -51.74 19.16
CA LYS A 277 -118.43 -51.22 18.23
C LYS A 277 -119.52 -50.38 18.91
N LEU A 278 -119.65 -50.43 20.24
CA LEU A 278 -120.59 -49.60 21.01
C LEU A 278 -120.10 -48.15 21.19
N LEU A 279 -118.78 -47.92 21.14
CA LEU A 279 -118.15 -46.66 21.59
C LEU A 279 -117.96 -45.61 20.47
N GLU A 280 -117.78 -46.06 19.23
CA GLU A 280 -117.42 -45.21 18.07
C GLU A 280 -118.48 -44.13 17.75
N THR A 281 -119.73 -44.37 18.14
CA THR A 281 -120.86 -43.42 18.04
C THR A 281 -120.60 -42.07 18.74
N CYS A 282 -119.70 -42.02 19.72
CA CYS A 282 -119.58 -40.88 20.64
C CYS A 282 -118.55 -39.81 20.23
N SER A 283 -117.68 -40.04 19.25
CA SER A 283 -116.52 -39.15 19.00
C SER A 283 -116.76 -37.99 18.04
N LEU A 284 -117.90 -37.96 17.32
CA LEU A 284 -118.14 -36.98 16.25
C LEU A 284 -118.35 -35.53 16.73
N GLU A 285 -118.65 -35.30 18.01
CA GLU A 285 -118.91 -33.94 18.54
C GLU A 285 -117.65 -33.06 18.68
N LEU A 286 -116.46 -33.66 18.81
CA LEU A 286 -115.23 -32.95 19.15
C LEU A 286 -114.66 -32.07 18.01
N VAL A 287 -114.98 -32.39 16.75
CA VAL A 287 -114.40 -31.75 15.55
C VAL A 287 -114.80 -30.27 15.41
N SER A 288 -115.85 -29.82 16.09
CA SER A 288 -116.35 -28.44 15.99
C SER A 288 -115.43 -27.37 16.62
N LYS A 289 -114.34 -27.74 17.30
CA LYS A 289 -113.55 -26.81 18.14
C LYS A 289 -112.23 -26.29 17.54
N GLU A 290 -111.79 -26.80 16.39
CA GLU A 290 -110.46 -26.50 15.84
C GLU A 290 -110.39 -25.20 15.02
N LYS A 291 -111.52 -24.54 14.78
CA LYS A 291 -111.64 -23.49 13.75
C LYS A 291 -111.21 -22.07 14.18
N ASP A 292 -110.98 -21.86 15.47
CA ASP A 292 -110.87 -20.52 16.08
C ASP A 292 -109.42 -19.99 16.20
N LEU A 293 -108.43 -20.64 15.56
CA LEU A 293 -106.98 -20.46 15.83
C LEU A 293 -106.16 -19.78 14.71
N GLN A 294 -106.80 -19.14 13.72
CA GLN A 294 -106.13 -18.64 12.50
C GLN A 294 -105.74 -17.14 12.48
N GLU A 295 -105.86 -16.41 13.60
CA GLU A 295 -105.72 -14.94 13.63
C GLU A 295 -104.31 -14.39 14.02
N LEU A 296 -103.29 -15.27 14.07
CA LEU A 296 -101.88 -14.85 14.21
C LEU A 296 -101.28 -14.44 12.85
N SER A 297 -100.96 -13.16 12.63
CA SER A 297 -100.02 -12.79 11.53
C SER A 297 -99.37 -11.38 11.54
N LEU A 298 -99.98 -10.35 12.14
CA LEU A 298 -99.85 -8.98 11.58
C LEU A 298 -98.80 -8.02 12.19
N ASP A 299 -98.16 -8.35 13.32
CA ASP A 299 -97.39 -7.37 14.13
C ASP A 299 -95.86 -7.39 13.91
N LEU A 300 -95.38 -7.78 12.72
CA LEU A 300 -93.96 -8.04 12.46
C LEU A 300 -93.19 -6.89 11.78
N ASP A 301 -93.87 -6.01 11.05
CA ASP A 301 -93.24 -5.05 10.13
C ASP A 301 -92.64 -3.80 10.79
N LEU A 302 -93.05 -3.46 12.03
CA LEU A 302 -92.67 -2.19 12.68
C LEU A 302 -91.18 -2.08 13.09
N ARG A 303 -90.39 -3.16 13.00
CA ARG A 303 -88.96 -3.14 13.36
C ARG A 303 -88.04 -2.49 12.33
N GLU A 304 -88.49 -2.23 11.10
CA GLU A 304 -87.63 -1.75 10.02
C GLU A 304 -87.21 -0.26 10.16
N GLN A 305 -87.94 0.55 10.94
CA GLN A 305 -87.65 2.00 11.03
C GLN A 305 -86.37 2.37 11.81
N MET A 306 -85.91 1.54 12.76
CA MET A 306 -84.82 1.92 13.68
C MET A 306 -83.46 2.18 12.99
N VAL A 307 -83.22 1.59 11.83
CA VAL A 307 -81.90 1.60 11.17
C VAL A 307 -81.55 2.97 10.57
N LYS A 308 -82.52 3.84 10.30
CA LYS A 308 -82.30 5.13 9.62
C LYS A 308 -81.76 6.27 10.51
N SER A 309 -81.76 6.11 11.84
CA SER A 309 -81.41 7.20 12.76
C SER A 309 -79.91 7.38 13.02
N LEU A 310 -79.09 6.34 12.84
CA LEU A 310 -77.67 6.34 13.24
C LEU A 310 -76.73 6.99 12.20
N ASN A 311 -77.24 7.42 11.05
CA ASN A 311 -76.43 7.96 9.95
C ASN A 311 -76.39 9.50 9.93
N SER A 312 -76.64 10.16 11.07
CA SER A 312 -76.70 11.63 11.18
C SER A 312 -75.66 12.23 12.14
N GLU A 313 -75.06 11.45 13.03
CA GLU A 313 -74.11 11.95 14.06
C GLU A 313 -72.64 11.93 13.58
N MET A 314 -72.35 11.33 12.42
CA MET A 314 -70.99 11.18 11.91
C MET A 314 -70.50 12.39 11.09
N GLU A 315 -71.41 13.23 10.59
CA GLU A 315 -71.09 14.40 9.74
C GLU A 315 -70.45 15.56 10.52
N GLU A 316 -70.84 15.77 11.79
CA GLU A 316 -70.47 16.96 12.58
C GLU A 316 -69.00 16.95 13.06
N THR A 317 -68.37 15.77 13.15
CA THR A 317 -67.00 15.64 13.65
C THR A 317 -65.91 16.04 12.65
N CYS A 318 -66.23 16.19 11.36
CA CYS A 318 -65.23 16.49 10.32
C CYS A 318 -64.85 17.97 10.18
N GLN A 319 -65.59 18.92 10.75
CA GLN A 319 -65.37 20.36 10.54
C GLN A 319 -64.42 21.05 11.55
N ASN A 320 -63.88 20.31 12.53
CA ASN A 320 -63.12 20.91 13.65
C ASN A 320 -61.60 20.61 13.65
N MET A 321 -61.02 20.26 12.49
CA MET A 321 -59.56 20.01 12.37
C MET A 321 -58.82 20.93 11.36
N GLU A 322 -59.51 21.63 10.46
CA GLU A 322 -58.87 22.49 9.45
C GLU A 322 -58.43 23.88 9.96
N SER A 323 -58.81 24.26 11.18
CA SER A 323 -58.55 25.60 11.73
C SER A 323 -57.19 25.78 12.44
N LYS A 324 -56.41 24.70 12.64
CA LYS A 324 -55.12 24.74 13.39
C LYS A 324 -53.86 24.57 12.54
N ALA A 325 -53.97 24.69 11.22
CA ALA A 325 -52.85 24.54 10.28
C ALA A 325 -52.21 25.87 9.83
N LYS A 326 -52.44 27.00 10.54
CA LYS A 326 -52.17 28.34 9.98
C LYS A 326 -51.52 29.39 10.90
N GLU A 327 -51.07 29.02 12.10
CA GLU A 327 -50.32 29.91 13.01
C GLU A 327 -48.91 29.35 13.29
N LEU A 328 -48.23 28.95 12.21
CA LEU A 328 -46.80 28.58 12.19
C LEU A 328 -45.96 29.66 11.47
N GLU A 329 -46.44 30.91 11.49
CA GLU A 329 -45.78 32.10 10.94
C GLU A 329 -44.76 32.70 11.94
N ASP A 330 -44.87 32.39 13.24
CA ASP A 330 -44.05 32.98 14.32
C ASP A 330 -42.56 32.54 14.34
N ILE A 331 -42.16 31.59 13.50
CA ILE A 331 -40.74 31.19 13.32
C ILE A 331 -40.05 32.06 12.23
N LYS A 332 -40.73 33.10 11.74
CA LYS A 332 -40.24 34.05 10.72
C LYS A 332 -39.57 35.29 11.32
N LEU A 333 -39.94 35.67 12.55
CA LEU A 333 -39.40 36.82 13.30
C LEU A 333 -38.25 36.44 14.25
N MET A 334 -37.31 35.62 13.76
CA MET A 334 -36.09 35.26 14.52
C MET A 334 -34.84 35.09 13.63
N ILE A 335 -34.89 35.59 12.39
CA ILE A 335 -33.78 35.58 11.43
C ILE A 335 -33.19 36.99 11.23
N GLU A 336 -33.90 38.03 11.66
CA GLU A 336 -33.54 39.44 11.44
C GLU A 336 -32.54 39.99 12.50
N GLU A 337 -32.29 39.23 13.58
CA GLU A 337 -31.41 39.58 14.71
C GLU A 337 -29.96 39.04 14.57
N LEU A 338 -29.57 38.50 13.41
CA LEU A 338 -28.17 38.17 13.08
C LEU A 338 -27.57 39.09 11.99
N THR A 339 -28.17 40.27 11.83
CA THR A 339 -27.81 41.26 10.81
C THR A 339 -26.74 42.27 11.28
N GLU A 340 -26.28 42.20 12.55
CA GLU A 340 -25.47 43.26 13.16
C GLU A 340 -24.02 42.87 13.57
N GLU A 341 -23.64 41.59 13.63
CA GLU A 341 -22.24 41.20 13.95
C GLU A 341 -21.27 41.28 12.76
N LEU A 342 -21.76 41.38 11.50
CA LEU A 342 -20.90 41.55 10.32
C LEU A 342 -20.30 42.98 10.24
N ALA A 343 -20.77 43.93 11.05
CA ALA A 343 -20.37 45.34 11.02
C ALA A 343 -18.99 45.67 11.65
N SER A 344 -18.30 44.68 12.26
CA SER A 344 -17.16 44.94 13.14
C SER A 344 -15.75 44.64 12.57
N LYS A 345 -15.64 43.94 11.42
CA LYS A 345 -14.34 43.46 10.88
C LYS A 345 -13.87 44.07 9.56
N GLU A 346 -14.69 44.79 8.80
CA GLU A 346 -14.19 45.58 7.66
C GLU A 346 -13.47 46.88 8.11
N LYS A 347 -13.74 47.34 9.35
CA LYS A 347 -13.18 48.55 9.96
C LYS A 347 -11.72 48.39 10.45
N ARG A 348 -10.83 47.73 9.68
CA ARG A 348 -9.39 47.66 10.04
C ARG A 348 -8.38 47.23 8.96
N HIS A 349 -8.74 47.16 7.67
CA HIS A 349 -7.77 46.65 6.67
C HIS A 349 -7.76 47.29 5.27
N LYS A 350 -8.43 48.44 5.07
CA LYS A 350 -8.24 49.26 3.85
C LYS A 350 -7.99 50.76 4.07
N GLU A 351 -7.96 51.24 5.31
CA GLU A 351 -7.34 52.55 5.65
C GLU A 351 -5.88 52.64 5.13
N ILE A 352 -5.19 51.49 5.05
CA ILE A 352 -3.83 51.32 4.50
C ILE A 352 -3.76 51.51 2.96
N THR A 353 -4.90 51.53 2.24
CA THR A 353 -4.92 51.65 0.77
C THR A 353 -4.93 53.10 0.27
N GLU A 354 -5.41 54.05 1.07
CA GLU A 354 -5.61 55.44 0.61
C GLU A 354 -4.42 56.38 0.89
N ASP A 355 -3.60 56.10 1.92
CA ASP A 355 -2.36 56.86 2.20
C ASP A 355 -1.35 56.79 1.04
N ILE A 356 -1.33 55.69 0.29
CA ILE A 356 -0.43 55.49 -0.87
C ILE A 356 -0.73 56.49 -2.00
N HIS A 357 -1.95 57.04 -2.08
CA HIS A 357 -2.33 58.03 -3.11
C HIS A 357 -2.07 59.48 -2.67
N LYS A 358 -1.72 59.74 -1.39
CA LYS A 358 -1.72 61.10 -0.81
C LYS A 358 -0.37 61.80 -0.72
N LEU A 359 0.72 61.18 -1.19
CA LEU A 359 1.99 61.87 -1.47
C LEU A 359 2.25 61.97 -2.98
N SER A 360 1.35 62.71 -3.64
CA SER A 360 1.60 63.24 -4.98
C SER A 360 2.90 64.04 -5.03
N CYS A 361 3.68 63.73 -6.06
CA CYS A 361 4.81 64.45 -6.63
C CYS A 361 5.06 65.91 -6.21
N LYS A 362 6.37 66.26 -6.19
CA LYS A 362 7.01 67.59 -6.12
C LYS A 362 7.41 68.00 -4.67
N GLN A 363 8.42 68.85 -4.45
CA GLN A 363 9.05 69.78 -5.42
C GLN A 363 10.57 70.00 -5.24
N LEU A 364 11.28 69.96 -6.38
CA LEU A 364 12.51 70.67 -6.77
C LEU A 364 13.56 71.13 -5.74
N SER A 365 14.81 70.69 -5.96
CA SER A 365 16.05 71.47 -5.76
C SER A 365 17.22 70.75 -6.45
N LYS A 366 18.08 71.34 -7.30
CA LYS A 366 18.13 72.66 -7.98
C LYS A 366 19.20 72.57 -9.11
N GLU A 367 19.24 73.56 -10.02
CA GLU A 367 20.42 74.18 -10.70
C GLU A 367 21.70 73.34 -11.02
N GLU A 368 22.41 73.48 -12.16
CA GLU A 368 22.29 74.19 -13.45
C GLU A 368 23.50 73.72 -14.34
N ARG A 369 23.82 74.08 -15.60
CA ARG A 369 23.35 74.99 -16.67
C ARG A 369 23.90 74.46 -18.03
N TYR A 370 23.54 75.07 -19.16
CA TYR A 370 24.37 75.13 -20.38
C TYR A 370 25.75 75.79 -20.06
N ILE A 371 26.86 75.71 -20.82
CA ILE A 371 27.17 75.75 -22.27
C ILE A 371 28.50 74.95 -22.43
N ALA A 372 28.81 74.19 -23.49
CA ALA A 372 29.38 74.70 -24.75
C ALA A 372 29.65 73.59 -25.79
N GLU A 373 29.62 73.95 -27.08
CA GLU A 373 30.81 73.87 -27.97
C GLU A 373 30.49 74.40 -29.38
N HIS A 374 31.23 75.44 -29.83
CA HIS A 374 31.75 75.52 -31.20
C HIS A 374 32.85 76.59 -31.29
N GLU A 375 33.89 76.36 -32.09
CA GLU A 375 35.05 77.26 -32.21
C GLU A 375 35.40 77.62 -33.68
N SER A 376 36.27 78.64 -33.79
CA SER A 376 37.29 78.87 -34.83
C SER A 376 36.94 79.12 -36.32
N ALA A 377 37.08 80.41 -36.68
CA ALA A 377 38.02 80.95 -37.67
C ALA A 377 38.12 80.39 -39.11
N LYS A 378 37.87 81.27 -40.11
CA LYS A 378 38.43 81.14 -41.48
C LYS A 378 38.51 82.45 -42.27
N LYS A 379 39.46 83.34 -41.95
CA LYS A 379 39.86 84.47 -42.83
C LYS A 379 41.22 85.07 -42.42
N GLU A 380 41.78 85.89 -43.32
CA GLU A 380 43.00 86.73 -43.16
C GLU A 380 44.38 86.07 -43.30
N LEU A 381 44.70 85.65 -44.52
CA LEU A 381 46.07 85.37 -44.98
C LEU A 381 46.40 86.16 -46.27
N LYS A 382 46.40 87.51 -46.22
CA LYS A 382 46.60 88.34 -47.44
C LYS A 382 47.38 89.66 -47.32
N SER A 383 47.85 90.05 -46.12
CA SER A 383 48.65 91.28 -45.91
C SER A 383 50.17 91.10 -46.13
N LEU A 384 50.66 89.85 -46.16
CA LEU A 384 52.08 89.50 -45.98
C LEU A 384 53.03 89.75 -47.18
N LYS A 385 52.71 90.64 -48.12
CA LYS A 385 53.56 90.90 -49.31
C LYS A 385 54.34 92.23 -49.27
N THR A 386 53.86 93.24 -48.53
CA THR A 386 54.50 94.57 -48.43
C THR A 386 55.72 94.61 -47.51
N ILE A 387 56.00 93.52 -46.78
CA ILE A 387 57.02 93.42 -45.74
C ILE A 387 58.44 93.24 -46.31
N LEU A 388 58.58 92.98 -47.61
CA LEU A 388 59.83 92.51 -48.21
C LEU A 388 60.99 93.51 -48.25
N THR A 389 60.76 94.83 -48.21
CA THR A 389 61.84 95.84 -48.25
C THR A 389 62.31 96.32 -46.88
N GLU A 390 61.55 96.02 -45.82
CA GLU A 390 62.03 96.15 -44.44
C GLU A 390 63.09 95.08 -44.13
N ARG A 391 63.12 93.98 -44.91
CA ARG A 391 63.93 92.81 -44.61
C ARG A 391 65.43 93.04 -44.66
N ASP A 392 65.96 93.84 -45.57
CA ASP A 392 67.43 93.91 -45.71
C ASP A 392 68.09 94.66 -44.54
N LYS A 393 67.37 95.55 -43.85
CA LYS A 393 67.80 96.05 -42.52
C LYS A 393 67.56 95.05 -41.39
N GLN A 394 66.51 94.23 -41.49
CA GLN A 394 66.32 93.07 -40.62
C GLN A 394 67.32 91.94 -40.90
N VAL A 395 68.15 91.99 -41.96
CA VAL A 395 69.23 91.01 -42.21
C VAL A 395 70.46 91.32 -41.36
N GLU A 396 70.81 92.59 -41.12
CA GLU A 396 72.03 92.93 -40.36
C GLU A 396 71.84 92.89 -38.83
N GLU A 397 70.70 93.37 -38.32
CA GLU A 397 70.25 92.95 -36.98
C GLU A 397 69.92 91.46 -36.98
N GLY A 398 69.47 90.93 -38.12
CA GLY A 398 69.27 89.51 -38.38
C GLY A 398 70.51 88.67 -38.19
N GLU A 399 71.73 89.14 -38.50
CA GLU A 399 72.97 88.40 -38.26
C GLU A 399 73.35 88.40 -36.77
N LYS A 400 73.17 89.53 -36.08
CA LYS A 400 73.34 89.64 -34.62
C LYS A 400 72.27 88.85 -33.87
N GLN A 401 71.09 88.71 -34.45
CA GLN A 401 70.00 87.89 -33.96
C GLN A 401 70.19 86.43 -34.38
N ILE A 402 70.82 86.11 -35.51
CA ILE A 402 71.27 84.77 -35.92
C ILE A 402 72.37 84.28 -34.99
N GLN A 403 73.27 85.13 -34.49
CA GLN A 403 74.27 84.72 -33.49
C GLN A 403 73.63 84.46 -32.12
N ARG A 404 72.66 85.28 -31.70
CA ARG A 404 71.82 84.99 -30.52
C ARG A 404 70.98 83.72 -30.71
N LEU A 405 70.40 83.52 -31.89
CA LEU A 405 69.67 82.32 -32.30
C LEU A 405 70.59 81.13 -32.55
N SER A 406 71.89 81.30 -32.77
CA SER A 406 72.88 80.23 -32.93
C SER A 406 73.27 79.66 -31.58
N ASN A 407 73.47 80.54 -30.59
CA ASN A 407 73.63 80.12 -29.20
C ASN A 407 72.31 79.57 -28.61
N SER A 408 71.16 80.19 -28.93
CA SER A 408 69.85 79.64 -28.59
C SER A 408 69.57 78.31 -29.31
N ASN A 409 69.99 78.14 -30.57
CA ASN A 409 69.87 76.87 -31.30
C ASN A 409 70.80 75.80 -30.73
N LYS A 410 72.01 76.14 -30.27
CA LYS A 410 72.87 75.19 -29.53
C LYS A 410 72.18 74.72 -28.24
N GLU A 411 71.50 75.62 -27.52
CA GLU A 411 70.75 75.26 -26.32
C GLU A 411 69.46 74.49 -26.65
N LEU A 412 68.73 74.87 -27.71
CA LEU A 412 67.60 74.11 -28.25
C LEU A 412 68.03 72.75 -28.81
N ILE A 413 69.27 72.59 -29.28
CA ILE A 413 69.87 71.31 -29.68
C ILE A 413 70.20 70.44 -28.46
N LYS A 414 70.66 71.03 -27.34
CA LYS A 414 70.73 70.30 -26.06
C LYS A 414 69.34 69.88 -25.58
N GLN A 415 68.38 70.80 -25.57
CA GLN A 415 66.99 70.52 -25.18
C GLN A 415 66.32 69.52 -26.14
N LEU A 416 66.67 69.52 -27.44
CA LEU A 416 66.26 68.49 -28.40
C LEU A 416 66.93 67.15 -28.12
N LYS A 417 68.22 67.09 -27.76
CA LYS A 417 68.87 65.85 -27.32
C LYS A 417 68.20 65.29 -26.07
N VAL A 418 67.98 66.12 -25.04
CA VAL A 418 67.25 65.73 -23.82
C VAL A 418 65.81 65.29 -24.16
N ARG A 419 65.10 66.01 -25.04
CA ARG A 419 63.77 65.58 -25.55
C ARG A 419 63.85 64.30 -26.39
N GLN A 420 64.95 64.02 -27.07
CA GLN A 420 65.15 62.84 -27.91
C GLN A 420 65.49 61.61 -27.05
N GLU A 421 66.27 61.78 -25.98
CA GLU A 421 66.52 60.78 -24.94
C GLU A 421 65.24 60.50 -24.14
N GLN A 422 64.49 61.54 -23.75
CA GLN A 422 63.15 61.42 -23.20
C GLN A 422 62.21 60.70 -24.18
N PHE A 423 62.21 61.07 -25.47
CA PHE A 423 61.40 60.40 -26.49
C PHE A 423 61.79 58.93 -26.68
N TYR A 424 63.08 58.57 -26.61
CA TYR A 424 63.49 57.16 -26.63
C TYR A 424 63.08 56.41 -25.36
N SER A 425 63.10 57.05 -24.19
CA SER A 425 62.58 56.50 -22.94
C SER A 425 61.05 56.30 -22.99
N THR A 426 60.29 57.31 -23.40
CA THR A 426 58.84 57.22 -23.64
C THR A 426 58.50 56.20 -24.73
N LYS A 427 59.31 56.09 -25.79
CA LYS A 427 59.16 55.06 -26.83
C LYS A 427 59.38 53.66 -26.27
N SER A 428 60.41 53.46 -25.44
CA SER A 428 60.65 52.19 -24.74
C SER A 428 59.48 51.81 -23.83
N SER A 429 59.00 52.75 -23.02
CA SER A 429 57.83 52.59 -22.15
C SER A 429 56.55 52.26 -22.94
N THR A 430 56.28 52.98 -24.03
CA THR A 430 55.14 52.67 -24.92
C THR A 430 55.28 51.34 -25.64
N THR A 431 56.48 50.87 -26.01
CA THR A 431 56.66 49.49 -26.50
C THR A 431 56.39 48.43 -25.43
N GLY A 432 56.66 48.71 -24.16
CA GLY A 432 56.24 47.88 -23.03
C GLY A 432 54.71 47.81 -22.91
N LEU A 433 54.05 48.97 -22.91
CA LEU A 433 52.58 49.07 -22.85
C LEU A 433 51.90 48.41 -24.06
N ILE A 434 52.49 48.47 -25.26
CA ILE A 434 51.99 47.77 -26.46
C ILE A 434 52.09 46.24 -26.28
N ALA A 435 53.22 45.72 -25.76
CA ALA A 435 53.36 44.29 -25.50
C ALA A 435 52.39 43.79 -24.40
N GLU A 436 52.11 44.63 -23.40
CA GLU A 436 51.10 44.35 -22.37
C GLU A 436 49.67 44.41 -22.94
N GLN A 437 49.37 45.38 -23.80
CA GLN A 437 48.10 45.48 -24.53
C GLN A 437 47.88 44.27 -25.46
N ASP A 438 48.91 43.77 -26.15
CA ASP A 438 48.84 42.53 -26.92
C ASP A 438 48.62 41.29 -26.05
N SER A 439 49.25 41.24 -24.88
CA SER A 439 49.03 40.19 -23.87
C SER A 439 47.58 40.18 -23.37
N VAL A 440 47.02 41.35 -23.04
CA VAL A 440 45.60 41.52 -22.67
C VAL A 440 44.68 41.15 -23.84
N THR A 441 45.01 41.57 -25.07
CA THR A 441 44.22 41.27 -26.28
C THR A 441 44.21 39.77 -26.59
N LYS A 442 45.33 39.06 -26.34
CA LYS A 442 45.43 37.60 -26.46
C LYS A 442 44.58 36.89 -25.40
N LYS A 443 44.60 37.35 -24.14
CA LYS A 443 43.74 36.85 -23.05
C LYS A 443 42.25 37.07 -23.38
N LEU A 444 41.87 38.27 -23.82
CA LEU A 444 40.51 38.62 -24.22
C LEU A 444 39.99 37.74 -25.36
N ARG A 445 40.84 37.43 -26.35
CA ARG A 445 40.51 36.50 -27.45
C ARG A 445 40.21 35.10 -26.92
N SER A 446 41.04 34.58 -26.02
CA SER A 446 40.81 33.28 -25.36
C SER A 446 39.48 33.24 -24.60
N VAL A 447 39.15 34.29 -23.83
CA VAL A 447 37.87 34.38 -23.10
C VAL A 447 36.68 34.45 -24.08
N LYS A 448 36.81 35.20 -25.18
CA LYS A 448 35.78 35.31 -26.22
C LYS A 448 35.50 33.97 -26.92
N ASP A 449 36.54 33.15 -27.12
CA ASP A 449 36.39 31.82 -27.72
C ASP A 449 35.85 30.78 -26.74
N ALA A 450 36.23 30.84 -25.46
CA ALA A 450 35.58 30.06 -24.40
C ALA A 450 34.09 30.41 -24.26
N PHE A 451 33.73 31.70 -24.33
CA PHE A 451 32.33 32.14 -24.32
C PHE A 451 31.55 31.65 -25.56
N ARG A 452 32.20 31.64 -26.73
CA ARG A 452 31.66 31.08 -27.98
C ARG A 452 31.35 29.58 -27.82
N GLN A 453 32.27 28.82 -27.22
CA GLN A 453 32.10 27.39 -26.94
C GLN A 453 31.00 27.13 -25.91
N CYS A 454 30.94 27.92 -24.84
CA CYS A 454 29.85 27.86 -23.85
C CYS A 454 28.48 28.10 -24.52
N ARG A 455 28.35 29.14 -25.35
CA ARG A 455 27.10 29.43 -26.08
C ARG A 455 26.72 28.30 -27.05
N GLN A 456 27.68 27.63 -27.66
CA GLN A 456 27.42 26.46 -28.50
C GLN A 456 26.93 25.25 -27.67
N ASN A 457 27.51 25.02 -26.49
CA ASN A 457 27.08 23.96 -25.58
C ASN A 457 25.64 24.20 -25.08
N VAL A 458 25.28 25.45 -24.76
CA VAL A 458 23.89 25.84 -24.42
C VAL A 458 22.96 25.58 -25.59
N CYS A 459 23.30 26.05 -26.80
CA CYS A 459 22.48 25.81 -28.01
C CYS A 459 22.29 24.31 -28.32
N ASN A 460 23.29 23.47 -28.01
CA ASN A 460 23.18 22.02 -28.13
C ASN A 460 22.23 21.45 -27.05
N LYS A 461 22.37 21.87 -25.79
CA LYS A 461 21.50 21.42 -24.70
C LYS A 461 20.04 21.85 -24.86
N GLU A 462 19.77 23.03 -25.41
CA GLU A 462 18.41 23.40 -25.79
C GLU A 462 17.81 22.49 -26.90
N LYS A 463 18.64 21.96 -27.81
CA LYS A 463 18.17 21.00 -28.85
C LYS A 463 17.90 19.63 -28.25
N GLU A 464 18.74 19.18 -27.31
CA GLU A 464 18.46 17.98 -26.52
C GLU A 464 17.16 18.12 -25.73
N LEU A 465 16.95 19.26 -25.04
CA LEU A 465 15.70 19.56 -24.33
C LEU A 465 14.48 19.55 -25.26
N ARG A 466 14.52 20.27 -26.38
CA ARG A 466 13.42 20.26 -27.38
C ARG A 466 13.15 18.86 -27.97
N SER A 467 14.17 18.01 -28.07
CA SER A 467 14.00 16.61 -28.46
C SER A 467 13.34 15.77 -27.36
N LEU A 468 13.66 16.00 -26.09
CA LEU A 468 13.04 15.33 -24.95
C LEU A 468 11.60 15.79 -24.72
N GLU A 469 11.33 17.09 -24.85
CA GLU A 469 9.98 17.68 -24.86
C GLU A 469 9.10 17.02 -25.93
N SER A 470 9.60 16.85 -27.14
CA SER A 470 8.88 16.16 -28.22
C SER A 470 8.62 14.67 -27.96
N VAL A 471 9.51 14.00 -27.21
CA VAL A 471 9.29 12.59 -26.79
C VAL A 471 8.27 12.51 -25.66
N LEU A 472 8.27 13.48 -24.73
CA LEU A 472 7.29 13.57 -23.65
C LEU A 472 5.88 13.87 -24.19
N THR A 473 5.72 14.78 -25.16
CA THR A 473 4.40 15.06 -25.75
C THR A 473 3.83 13.84 -26.49
N GLU A 474 4.64 13.13 -27.27
CA GLU A 474 4.22 11.88 -27.92
C GLU A 474 3.91 10.79 -26.88
N ARG A 475 4.72 10.67 -25.82
CA ARG A 475 4.46 9.67 -24.78
C ARG A 475 3.21 9.97 -23.95
N ASN A 476 2.88 11.24 -23.72
CA ASN A 476 1.63 11.67 -23.08
C ASN A 476 0.41 11.36 -23.96
N LYS A 477 0.47 11.65 -25.27
CA LYS A 477 -0.58 11.25 -26.22
C LYS A 477 -0.82 9.74 -26.22
N GLN A 478 0.25 8.94 -26.10
CA GLN A 478 0.13 7.49 -25.92
C GLN A 478 -0.45 7.07 -24.56
N VAL A 479 -0.36 7.90 -23.50
CA VAL A 479 -1.11 7.66 -22.25
C VAL A 479 -2.59 7.97 -22.46
N GLU A 480 -2.94 9.11 -23.03
CA GLU A 480 -4.33 9.50 -23.34
C GLU A 480 -5.04 8.44 -24.21
N GLU A 481 -4.35 7.86 -25.19
CA GLU A 481 -4.87 6.77 -26.03
C GLU A 481 -5.07 5.44 -25.28
N GLU A 482 -4.25 5.12 -24.27
CA GLU A 482 -4.44 3.93 -23.43
C GLU A 482 -5.50 4.15 -22.34
N GLU A 483 -5.55 5.34 -21.73
CA GLU A 483 -6.60 5.73 -20.77
C GLU A 483 -7.98 5.63 -21.41
N LYS A 484 -8.12 6.06 -22.67
CA LYS A 484 -9.36 5.88 -23.43
C LYS A 484 -9.73 4.40 -23.62
N LYS A 485 -8.77 3.52 -23.95
CA LYS A 485 -9.00 2.08 -24.07
C LYS A 485 -9.41 1.46 -22.74
N ILE A 486 -8.81 1.91 -21.62
CA ILE A 486 -9.20 1.49 -20.26
C ILE A 486 -10.63 1.92 -19.96
N GLN A 487 -11.04 3.15 -20.33
CA GLN A 487 -12.42 3.59 -20.17
C GLN A 487 -13.41 2.76 -21.02
N ASP A 488 -13.08 2.49 -22.28
CA ASP A 488 -13.92 1.65 -23.16
C ASP A 488 -14.04 0.20 -22.62
N LEU A 489 -12.97 -0.35 -22.05
CA LEU A 489 -12.97 -1.65 -21.37
C LEU A 489 -13.78 -1.64 -20.07
N ASN A 490 -13.70 -0.59 -19.25
CA ASN A 490 -14.53 -0.44 -18.04
C ASN A 490 -16.02 -0.37 -18.41
N ASN A 491 -16.37 0.45 -19.41
CA ASN A 491 -17.75 0.54 -19.92
C ASN A 491 -18.28 -0.85 -20.38
N SER A 492 -17.42 -1.65 -21.03
CA SER A 492 -17.77 -3.03 -21.42
C SER A 492 -17.84 -3.99 -20.22
N SER A 493 -17.06 -3.77 -19.16
CA SER A 493 -17.10 -4.56 -17.93
C SER A 493 -18.40 -4.29 -17.16
N ASP A 494 -18.83 -3.04 -17.06
CA ASP A 494 -20.06 -2.65 -16.37
C ASP A 494 -21.31 -3.25 -17.04
N GLU A 495 -21.36 -3.29 -18.37
CA GLU A 495 -22.43 -3.97 -19.11
C GLU A 495 -22.41 -5.50 -18.90
N LEU A 496 -21.21 -6.12 -18.82
CA LEU A 496 -21.10 -7.54 -18.48
C LEU A 496 -21.57 -7.83 -17.04
N VAL A 497 -21.22 -6.97 -16.07
CA VAL A 497 -21.72 -7.05 -14.69
C VAL A 497 -23.25 -6.90 -14.65
N ARG A 498 -23.82 -5.97 -15.44
CA ARG A 498 -25.27 -5.80 -15.56
C ARG A 498 -25.95 -7.04 -16.17
N GLN A 499 -25.33 -7.70 -17.15
CA GLN A 499 -25.82 -8.96 -17.72
C GLN A 499 -25.72 -10.13 -16.73
N VAL A 500 -24.64 -10.23 -15.94
CA VAL A 500 -24.50 -11.22 -14.86
C VAL A 500 -25.61 -11.04 -13.82
N LYS A 501 -25.88 -9.80 -13.39
CA LYS A 501 -26.97 -9.54 -12.43
C LYS A 501 -28.34 -9.97 -12.93
N VAL A 502 -28.67 -9.70 -14.20
CA VAL A 502 -29.91 -10.19 -14.83
C VAL A 502 -29.95 -11.73 -14.89
N LYS A 503 -28.79 -12.40 -14.97
CA LYS A 503 -28.70 -13.86 -14.90
C LYS A 503 -28.87 -14.40 -13.48
N GLU A 504 -28.34 -13.72 -12.46
CA GLU A 504 -28.56 -14.04 -11.05
C GLU A 504 -30.05 -13.91 -10.67
N GLU A 505 -30.72 -12.85 -11.12
CA GLU A 505 -32.16 -12.65 -10.96
C GLU A 505 -32.98 -13.76 -11.65
N GLN A 506 -32.57 -14.20 -12.85
CA GLN A 506 -33.17 -15.34 -13.54
C GLN A 506 -32.94 -16.67 -12.79
N VAL A 507 -31.75 -16.92 -12.25
CA VAL A 507 -31.45 -18.11 -11.44
C VAL A 507 -32.30 -18.12 -10.18
N CYS A 508 -32.41 -17.02 -9.45
CA CYS A 508 -33.23 -16.93 -8.24
C CYS A 508 -34.72 -17.23 -8.53
N SER A 509 -35.24 -16.78 -9.68
CA SER A 509 -36.59 -17.12 -10.13
C SER A 509 -36.75 -18.62 -10.46
N ILE A 510 -35.73 -19.25 -11.03
CA ILE A 510 -35.74 -20.70 -11.33
C ILE A 510 -35.64 -21.52 -10.04
N GLU A 511 -34.76 -21.14 -9.10
CA GLU A 511 -34.64 -21.77 -7.78
C GLU A 511 -35.95 -21.70 -6.97
N LYS A 512 -36.70 -20.60 -7.09
CA LYS A 512 -38.03 -20.49 -6.52
C LYS A 512 -39.00 -21.50 -7.13
N ALA A 513 -39.08 -21.59 -8.45
CA ALA A 513 -39.96 -22.54 -9.14
C ALA A 513 -39.57 -24.01 -8.83
N ILE A 514 -38.28 -24.33 -8.76
CA ILE A 514 -37.79 -25.67 -8.37
C ILE A 514 -38.25 -26.02 -6.95
N ARG A 515 -38.22 -25.06 -6.02
CA ARG A 515 -38.70 -25.26 -4.63
C ARG A 515 -40.20 -25.55 -4.61
N GLU A 516 -41.00 -24.73 -5.29
CA GLU A 516 -42.45 -24.89 -5.40
C GLU A 516 -42.82 -26.26 -6.01
N CYS A 517 -42.14 -26.71 -7.06
CA CYS A 517 -42.30 -28.05 -7.62
C CYS A 517 -41.83 -29.17 -6.68
N THR A 518 -40.85 -28.93 -5.81
CA THR A 518 -40.36 -29.91 -4.83
C THR A 518 -41.37 -30.08 -3.69
N ASP A 519 -41.94 -28.97 -3.20
CA ASP A 519 -42.97 -28.97 -2.15
C ASP A 519 -44.25 -29.66 -2.66
N GLU A 520 -44.68 -29.41 -3.91
CA GLU A 520 -45.79 -30.13 -4.54
C GLU A 520 -45.49 -31.63 -4.70
N LEU A 521 -44.28 -32.01 -5.11
CA LEU A 521 -43.90 -33.42 -5.25
C LEU A 521 -43.86 -34.14 -3.90
N GLU A 522 -43.48 -33.47 -2.80
CA GLU A 522 -43.57 -34.03 -1.45
C GLU A 522 -45.03 -34.17 -0.99
N ALA A 523 -45.91 -33.23 -1.32
CA ALA A 523 -47.36 -33.38 -1.09
C ALA A 523 -47.93 -34.59 -1.86
N LYS A 524 -47.60 -34.73 -3.16
CA LYS A 524 -48.02 -35.88 -3.97
C LYS A 524 -47.43 -37.21 -3.49
N ARG A 525 -46.25 -37.20 -2.88
CA ARG A 525 -45.69 -38.37 -2.18
C ARG A 525 -46.56 -38.77 -0.99
N LYS A 526 -46.94 -37.81 -0.13
CA LYS A 526 -47.81 -38.06 1.03
C LYS A 526 -49.19 -38.58 0.61
N ASP A 527 -49.77 -38.04 -0.47
CA ASP A 527 -51.00 -38.57 -1.08
C ASP A 527 -50.81 -40.05 -1.47
N CYS A 528 -49.71 -40.39 -2.15
CA CYS A 528 -49.41 -41.76 -2.57
C CYS A 528 -49.18 -42.71 -1.38
N ASP A 529 -48.48 -42.27 -0.34
CA ASP A 529 -48.24 -43.07 0.87
C ASP A 529 -49.56 -43.33 1.65
N GLN A 530 -50.49 -42.36 1.65
CA GLN A 530 -51.84 -42.53 2.21
C GLN A 530 -52.68 -43.50 1.37
N VAL A 531 -52.64 -43.41 0.04
CA VAL A 531 -53.30 -44.38 -0.86
C VAL A 531 -52.70 -45.78 -0.66
N GLN A 532 -51.37 -45.89 -0.53
CA GLN A 532 -50.69 -47.17 -0.32
C GLN A 532 -51.08 -47.82 1.01
N SER A 533 -51.21 -47.05 2.11
CA SER A 533 -51.70 -47.59 3.39
C SER A 533 -53.18 -48.01 3.34
N SER A 534 -53.99 -47.33 2.53
CA SER A 534 -55.38 -47.74 2.25
C SER A 534 -55.43 -49.05 1.46
N ILE A 535 -54.55 -49.23 0.46
CA ILE A 535 -54.42 -50.46 -0.33
C ILE A 535 -53.96 -51.63 0.55
N THR A 536 -53.00 -51.44 1.47
CA THR A 536 -52.57 -52.53 2.35
C THR A 536 -53.65 -52.92 3.36
N GLY A 537 -54.44 -51.96 3.87
CA GLY A 537 -55.63 -52.22 4.67
C GLY A 537 -56.68 -53.05 3.94
N LEU A 538 -57.07 -52.64 2.72
CA LEU A 538 -57.99 -53.40 1.85
C LEU A 538 -57.45 -54.79 1.48
N THR A 539 -56.14 -54.92 1.29
CA THR A 539 -55.48 -56.22 1.04
C THR A 539 -55.56 -57.15 2.25
N PHE A 540 -55.45 -56.61 3.48
CA PHE A 540 -55.62 -57.38 4.72
C PHE A 540 -57.08 -57.80 4.92
N GLU A 541 -58.04 -56.92 4.65
CA GLU A 541 -59.47 -57.27 4.64
C GLU A 541 -59.79 -58.37 3.62
N LEU A 542 -59.23 -58.29 2.41
CA LEU A 542 -59.47 -59.27 1.35
C LEU A 542 -58.93 -60.65 1.74
N LYS A 543 -57.71 -60.71 2.32
CA LYS A 543 -57.17 -61.95 2.90
C LYS A 543 -58.01 -62.48 4.07
N SER A 544 -58.54 -61.61 4.92
CA SER A 544 -59.45 -62.02 6.00
C SER A 544 -60.73 -62.64 5.44
N LYS A 545 -61.30 -62.05 4.39
CA LYS A 545 -62.49 -62.57 3.66
C LYS A 545 -62.18 -63.88 2.92
N GLU A 546 -60.98 -64.03 2.37
CA GLU A 546 -60.47 -65.27 1.75
C GLU A 546 -60.32 -66.42 2.77
N CYS A 547 -59.80 -66.13 3.98
CA CYS A 547 -59.78 -67.08 5.10
C CYS A 547 -61.20 -67.47 5.55
N HIS A 548 -62.15 -66.53 5.59
CA HIS A 548 -63.56 -66.83 5.88
C HIS A 548 -64.20 -67.71 4.79
N LEU A 549 -63.97 -67.40 3.51
CA LEU A 549 -64.42 -68.23 2.39
C LEU A 549 -63.83 -69.64 2.44
N SER A 550 -62.55 -69.78 2.79
CA SER A 550 -61.90 -71.09 3.00
C SER A 550 -62.54 -71.88 4.14
N SER A 551 -62.91 -71.20 5.24
CA SER A 551 -63.64 -71.81 6.36
C SER A 551 -65.07 -72.24 5.96
N VAL A 552 -65.77 -71.43 5.15
CA VAL A 552 -67.10 -71.76 4.62
C VAL A 552 -67.02 -72.93 3.63
N MET A 553 -66.06 -72.94 2.71
CA MET A 553 -65.82 -74.08 1.81
C MET A 553 -65.55 -75.36 2.58
N LYS A 554 -64.76 -75.32 3.66
CA LYS A 554 -64.52 -76.49 4.51
C LYS A 554 -65.81 -77.00 5.17
N LYS A 555 -66.68 -76.11 5.67
CA LYS A 555 -67.99 -76.50 6.24
C LYS A 555 -68.94 -77.07 5.18
N ILE A 556 -68.89 -76.57 3.94
CA ILE A 556 -69.67 -77.11 2.83
C ILE A 556 -69.17 -78.52 2.46
N GLN A 557 -67.84 -78.73 2.39
CA GLN A 557 -67.23 -80.04 2.19
C GLN A 557 -67.63 -81.03 3.31
N GLU A 558 -67.53 -80.62 4.58
CA GLU A 558 -67.98 -81.42 5.74
C GLU A 558 -69.46 -81.78 5.65
N SER A 559 -70.33 -80.86 5.21
CA SER A 559 -71.76 -81.14 5.02
C SER A 559 -72.05 -82.06 3.82
N MET A 560 -71.24 -81.98 2.77
CA MET A 560 -71.35 -82.86 1.59
C MET A 560 -70.94 -84.30 1.95
N GLU A 561 -69.90 -84.49 2.78
CA GLU A 561 -69.50 -85.80 3.31
C GLU A 561 -70.60 -86.43 4.19
N VAL A 562 -71.31 -85.62 4.99
CA VAL A 562 -72.48 -86.08 5.75
C VAL A 562 -73.64 -86.50 4.83
N LEU A 563 -73.93 -85.73 3.77
CA LEU A 563 -74.94 -86.10 2.78
C LEU A 563 -74.58 -87.38 2.00
N GLN A 564 -73.30 -87.55 1.64
CA GLN A 564 -72.78 -88.77 1.02
C GLN A 564 -73.01 -89.99 1.93
N SER A 565 -72.69 -89.85 3.23
CA SER A 565 -72.89 -90.90 4.24
C SER A 565 -74.37 -91.27 4.45
N LEU A 566 -75.27 -90.28 4.37
CA LEU A 566 -76.72 -90.49 4.43
C LEU A 566 -77.26 -91.19 3.18
N GLU A 567 -76.76 -90.87 1.99
CA GLU A 567 -77.13 -91.58 0.76
C GLU A 567 -76.61 -93.03 0.80
N ASP A 568 -75.40 -93.28 1.29
CA ASP A 568 -74.90 -94.64 1.55
C ASP A 568 -75.75 -95.40 2.59
N GLN A 569 -76.26 -94.73 3.63
CA GLN A 569 -77.21 -95.34 4.58
C GLN A 569 -78.53 -95.69 3.91
N LYS A 570 -79.07 -94.81 3.06
CA LYS A 570 -80.28 -95.01 2.26
C LYS A 570 -80.12 -96.17 1.26
N VAL A 571 -78.96 -96.32 0.63
CA VAL A 571 -78.62 -97.49 -0.20
C VAL A 571 -78.58 -98.78 0.63
N ARG A 572 -77.88 -98.78 1.79
CA ARG A 572 -77.84 -99.95 2.69
C ARG A 572 -79.23 -100.38 3.18
N LEU A 573 -80.07 -99.42 3.59
CA LEU A 573 -81.47 -99.69 3.99
C LEU A 573 -82.30 -100.24 2.83
N LYS A 574 -82.10 -99.75 1.60
CA LYS A 574 -82.78 -100.27 0.40
C LYS A 574 -82.38 -101.71 0.09
N SER A 575 -81.10 -102.08 0.29
CA SER A 575 -80.66 -103.47 0.16
C SER A 575 -81.33 -104.39 1.18
N SER A 576 -81.37 -104.03 2.46
CA SER A 576 -82.05 -104.86 3.46
C SER A 576 -83.57 -104.88 3.35
N LEU A 577 -84.20 -103.87 2.72
CA LEU A 577 -85.60 -103.95 2.32
C LEU A 577 -85.80 -105.00 1.22
N MET A 578 -84.91 -105.04 0.22
CA MET A 578 -84.95 -106.06 -0.84
C MET A 578 -84.71 -107.48 -0.29
N GLU A 579 -83.85 -107.64 0.72
CA GLU A 579 -83.66 -108.90 1.46
C GLU A 579 -84.94 -109.31 2.22
N GLN A 580 -85.65 -108.35 2.84
CA GLN A 580 -86.95 -108.59 3.47
C GLN A 580 -88.03 -109.01 2.44
N GLU A 581 -88.09 -108.36 1.30
CA GLU A 581 -89.03 -108.68 0.21
C GLU A 581 -88.76 -110.09 -0.36
N GLN A 582 -87.51 -110.44 -0.67
CA GLN A 582 -87.14 -111.80 -1.09
C GLN A 582 -87.43 -112.83 0.02
N GLY A 583 -87.20 -112.47 1.28
CA GLY A 583 -87.55 -113.29 2.45
C GLY A 583 -89.06 -113.39 2.72
N LEU A 584 -89.90 -112.56 2.08
CA LEU A 584 -91.37 -112.71 2.07
C LEU A 584 -91.81 -113.56 0.88
N GLU A 585 -91.22 -113.40 -0.30
CA GLU A 585 -91.56 -114.20 -1.48
C GLU A 585 -91.15 -115.68 -1.32
N LEU A 586 -90.02 -115.96 -0.64
CA LEU A 586 -89.67 -117.32 -0.23
C LEU A 586 -90.69 -117.91 0.77
N ARG A 587 -91.22 -117.08 1.68
CA ARG A 587 -92.28 -117.52 2.62
C ARG A 587 -93.65 -117.70 1.95
N ALA A 588 -93.93 -116.97 0.86
CA ALA A 588 -95.08 -117.23 0.00
C ALA A 588 -94.94 -118.60 -0.69
N LYS A 589 -93.77 -118.89 -1.29
CA LYS A 589 -93.50 -120.19 -1.91
C LYS A 589 -93.50 -121.36 -0.91
N GLU A 590 -93.04 -121.13 0.32
CA GLU A 590 -93.23 -122.08 1.42
C GLU A 590 -94.70 -122.30 1.81
N LEU A 591 -95.56 -121.28 1.67
CA LEU A 591 -97.00 -121.40 1.92
C LEU A 591 -97.69 -122.15 0.77
N ASP A 592 -97.34 -121.85 -0.48
CA ASP A 592 -97.83 -122.59 -1.66
C ASP A 592 -97.42 -124.08 -1.58
N GLU A 593 -96.18 -124.37 -1.18
CA GLU A 593 -95.73 -125.75 -0.92
C GLU A 593 -96.51 -126.42 0.24
N LYS A 594 -96.92 -125.66 1.26
CA LYS A 594 -97.73 -126.19 2.38
C LYS A 594 -99.18 -126.39 1.96
N ASP A 595 -99.72 -125.55 1.08
CA ASP A 595 -101.07 -125.65 0.53
C ASP A 595 -101.20 -126.80 -0.47
N GLU A 596 -100.20 -127.05 -1.32
CA GLU A 596 -100.15 -128.27 -2.16
C GLU A 596 -99.95 -129.54 -1.33
N LYS A 597 -99.19 -129.49 -0.20
CA LYS A 597 -99.15 -130.59 0.78
C LYS A 597 -100.49 -130.75 1.51
N LEU A 598 -101.23 -129.67 1.73
CA LEU A 598 -102.60 -129.71 2.29
C LEU A 598 -103.54 -130.42 1.31
N LYS A 599 -103.60 -129.97 0.05
CA LYS A 599 -104.37 -130.61 -1.02
C LYS A 599 -104.00 -132.09 -1.22
N ALA A 600 -102.72 -132.45 -1.11
CA ALA A 600 -102.28 -133.85 -1.16
C ALA A 600 -102.86 -134.67 0.01
N THR A 601 -102.79 -134.14 1.24
CA THR A 601 -103.36 -134.81 2.43
C THR A 601 -104.90 -134.82 2.43
N GLU A 602 -105.57 -133.83 1.85
CA GLU A 602 -107.01 -133.84 1.58
C GLU A 602 -107.39 -134.89 0.53
N GLN A 603 -106.60 -135.07 -0.53
CA GLN A 603 -106.80 -136.14 -1.51
C GLN A 603 -106.55 -137.53 -0.93
N GLU A 604 -105.58 -137.68 -0.02
CA GLU A 604 -105.39 -138.93 0.74
C GLU A 604 -106.56 -139.18 1.72
N LEU A 605 -107.05 -138.15 2.42
CA LEU A 605 -108.24 -138.25 3.27
C LEU A 605 -109.49 -138.63 2.46
N ALA A 606 -109.70 -138.05 1.28
CA ALA A 606 -110.79 -138.43 0.37
C ALA A 606 -110.68 -139.88 -0.13
N LYS A 607 -109.45 -140.42 -0.23
CA LYS A 607 -109.17 -141.84 -0.50
C LYS A 607 -109.55 -142.71 0.71
N TRP A 608 -109.10 -142.33 1.91
CA TRP A 608 -109.42 -143.01 3.16
C TRP A 608 -110.92 -143.03 3.45
N VAL A 609 -111.66 -141.95 3.15
CA VAL A 609 -113.13 -141.90 3.30
C VAL A 609 -113.81 -142.96 2.42
N LYS A 610 -113.38 -143.14 1.17
CA LYS A 610 -113.93 -144.18 0.28
C LYS A 610 -113.58 -145.60 0.72
N ASP A 611 -112.34 -145.85 1.15
CA ASP A 611 -111.94 -147.16 1.68
C ASP A 611 -112.63 -147.48 3.02
N TYR A 612 -112.93 -146.46 3.84
CA TYR A 612 -113.67 -146.58 5.08
C TYR A 612 -115.14 -146.92 4.84
N GLU A 613 -115.78 -146.28 3.84
CA GLU A 613 -117.17 -146.54 3.47
C GLU A 613 -117.39 -147.96 2.93
N VAL A 614 -116.38 -148.56 2.28
CA VAL A 614 -116.39 -149.98 1.87
C VAL A 614 -116.14 -150.93 3.05
N LYS A 615 -115.24 -150.59 4.00
CA LYS A 615 -114.95 -151.43 5.18
C LYS A 615 -115.99 -151.32 6.31
N SER A 616 -116.76 -150.24 6.38
CA SER A 616 -117.75 -149.99 7.45
C SER A 616 -118.89 -151.03 7.54
N LYS A 617 -119.05 -151.89 6.52
CA LYS A 617 -120.07 -152.96 6.51
C LYS A 617 -119.67 -154.29 7.18
N GLN A 618 -118.43 -154.46 7.68
CA GLN A 618 -118.05 -155.66 8.44
C GLN A 618 -117.21 -155.35 9.69
N LEU A 619 -117.87 -155.49 10.85
CA LEU A 619 -117.32 -155.58 12.22
C LEU A 619 -116.63 -154.30 12.74
N SER A 620 -117.14 -153.59 13.76
CA SER A 620 -117.55 -153.96 15.14
C SER A 620 -116.40 -154.00 16.16
N SER A 621 -116.62 -153.37 17.33
CA SER A 621 -115.75 -153.31 18.54
C SER A 621 -114.44 -152.49 18.39
N PHE A 622 -114.28 -151.33 19.08
CA PHE A 622 -113.85 -151.09 20.49
C PHE A 622 -112.30 -151.05 20.66
N CYS A 623 -111.65 -150.13 21.39
CA CYS A 623 -112.05 -148.83 21.97
C CYS A 623 -110.85 -148.06 22.59
N LYS A 624 -110.87 -146.71 22.60
CA LYS A 624 -110.26 -145.79 23.62
C LYS A 624 -108.72 -145.86 23.85
N GLU A 625 -107.99 -144.97 24.54
CA GLU A 625 -108.11 -143.58 25.11
C GLU A 625 -106.64 -143.03 25.13
N ARG A 626 -106.24 -141.78 24.81
CA ARG A 626 -106.59 -140.37 25.19
C ARG A 626 -105.95 -139.88 26.52
N ASN A 627 -105.34 -138.68 26.47
CA ASN A 627 -104.76 -137.82 27.56
C ASN A 627 -103.28 -138.11 27.90
N LYS A 628 -102.42 -137.15 28.33
CA LYS A 628 -102.48 -135.66 28.45
C LYS A 628 -101.09 -135.05 28.77
N ASP A 629 -100.96 -133.71 28.74
CA ASP A 629 -100.45 -132.79 29.81
C ASP A 629 -99.67 -131.52 29.33
N GLN A 630 -99.36 -130.60 30.26
CA GLN A 630 -99.04 -129.16 30.05
C GLN A 630 -97.96 -128.61 31.05
N HIS A 631 -97.56 -127.31 30.92
CA HIS A 631 -96.84 -126.43 31.89
C HIS A 631 -95.28 -126.55 31.99
N VAL A 632 -94.41 -125.62 32.50
CA VAL A 632 -94.35 -124.15 32.88
C VAL A 632 -92.86 -123.73 33.18
N ALA A 633 -92.54 -122.41 33.35
CA ALA A 633 -91.28 -121.72 33.85
C ALA A 633 -90.39 -121.00 32.77
N LEU A 634 -89.67 -119.85 32.92
CA LEU A 634 -89.25 -118.86 33.98
C LEU A 634 -87.83 -119.05 34.63
N THR A 635 -86.91 -118.07 34.85
CA THR A 635 -86.81 -116.60 34.47
C THR A 635 -85.38 -115.97 34.21
N PRO A 636 -84.54 -115.42 35.16
CA PRO A 636 -83.72 -114.18 34.88
C PRO A 636 -82.22 -114.09 35.39
N VAL A 637 -81.47 -113.00 35.07
CA VAL A 637 -80.54 -112.15 35.92
C VAL A 637 -79.44 -111.31 35.18
N ASP A 638 -79.63 -109.98 35.14
CA ASP A 638 -78.78 -108.76 35.35
C ASP A 638 -77.29 -108.41 34.92
N VAL A 639 -77.08 -107.07 34.78
CA VAL A 639 -75.90 -106.19 35.13
C VAL A 639 -74.75 -105.72 34.14
N HIS A 640 -74.79 -104.39 33.84
CA HIS A 640 -73.69 -103.37 33.66
C HIS A 640 -72.90 -103.07 32.34
N LYS A 641 -72.05 -102.02 32.37
CA LYS A 641 -71.73 -101.01 31.30
C LYS A 641 -70.19 -100.67 31.19
N PRO A 642 -69.67 -99.66 30.43
CA PRO A 642 -68.47 -99.85 29.57
C PRO A 642 -67.23 -98.95 29.84
N THR A 643 -66.20 -99.04 28.98
CA THR A 643 -64.92 -98.27 29.01
C THR A 643 -64.61 -97.54 27.67
N GLY A 644 -63.55 -96.70 27.63
CA GLY A 644 -63.13 -95.92 26.43
C GLY A 644 -61.79 -95.16 26.58
N ASN A 645 -61.55 -94.09 25.78
CA ASN A 645 -60.38 -93.16 25.76
C ASN A 645 -59.03 -93.73 25.20
N SER A 646 -57.92 -92.98 24.95
CA SER A 646 -57.55 -91.61 24.47
C SER A 646 -55.97 -91.52 24.50
N ARG A 647 -55.16 -90.58 23.92
CA ARG A 647 -55.22 -89.46 22.94
C ARG A 647 -53.77 -89.15 22.46
N LYS A 648 -53.55 -88.52 21.29
CA LYS A 648 -52.24 -88.13 20.66
C LYS A 648 -52.44 -86.93 19.70
N ARG A 649 -51.48 -86.15 19.17
CA ARG A 649 -50.08 -85.71 19.48
C ARG A 649 -49.70 -84.58 18.47
N GLY A 650 -48.87 -83.58 18.80
CA GLY A 650 -48.25 -82.65 17.83
C GLY A 650 -47.24 -81.63 18.43
N ARG A 651 -46.39 -80.97 17.60
CA ARG A 651 -45.69 -79.66 17.84
C ARG A 651 -44.83 -79.16 16.63
N TYR A 652 -44.17 -77.99 16.81
CA TYR A 652 -43.62 -77.00 15.82
C TYR A 652 -42.10 -77.07 15.50
N ASP A 653 -41.70 -76.49 14.35
CA ASP A 653 -40.70 -75.42 13.97
C ASP A 653 -39.38 -75.23 14.80
N ASP A 654 -38.26 -74.63 14.32
CA ASP A 654 -38.02 -73.30 13.68
C ASP A 654 -36.56 -73.14 13.12
N GLU A 655 -36.20 -72.08 12.34
CA GLU A 655 -34.83 -71.80 11.85
C GLU A 655 -34.39 -70.28 11.76
N SER A 656 -33.12 -70.05 12.16
CA SER A 656 -32.29 -68.82 12.32
C SER A 656 -32.21 -67.75 11.20
N LEU A 657 -31.95 -66.46 11.55
CA LEU A 657 -30.72 -65.67 11.19
C LEU A 657 -30.68 -64.18 11.65
N SER A 658 -29.60 -63.43 11.32
CA SER A 658 -29.25 -62.11 11.93
C SER A 658 -28.47 -61.14 11.00
N GLN A 659 -28.60 -59.81 11.19
CA GLN A 659 -27.62 -58.71 10.92
C GLN A 659 -28.26 -57.35 11.35
N SER A 660 -27.66 -56.45 12.15
CA SER A 660 -26.44 -55.62 12.08
C SER A 660 -26.70 -54.17 11.58
N LEU A 661 -26.26 -53.15 12.32
CA LEU A 661 -26.47 -51.72 12.05
C LEU A 661 -25.19 -50.91 12.28
N GLY A 662 -24.89 -49.95 11.39
CA GLY A 662 -23.71 -49.08 11.46
C GLY A 662 -24.04 -47.67 11.97
N MET A 663 -23.18 -47.11 12.82
CA MET A 663 -23.40 -45.83 13.53
C MET A 663 -22.52 -44.71 12.96
N LYS A 664 -23.10 -43.54 12.69
CA LYS A 664 -22.39 -42.34 12.22
C LYS A 664 -21.85 -41.51 13.41
N THR A 665 -20.69 -40.88 13.24
CA THR A 665 -20.13 -39.91 14.18
C THR A 665 -20.19 -38.48 13.63
N TYR A 666 -20.30 -37.50 14.52
CA TYR A 666 -20.41 -36.07 14.20
C TYR A 666 -19.15 -35.30 14.63
N GLY A 667 -18.93 -34.15 13.99
CA GLY A 667 -18.08 -33.07 14.51
C GLY A 667 -16.62 -33.09 14.08
N LYS A 668 -16.24 -32.16 13.20
CA LYS A 668 -14.85 -31.73 13.00
C LYS A 668 -14.82 -30.30 12.46
N GLU A 669 -13.83 -29.51 12.87
CA GLU A 669 -13.68 -28.12 12.46
C GLU A 669 -13.23 -27.98 11.00
N ASN A 670 -13.65 -26.89 10.34
CA ASN A 670 -13.31 -26.59 8.95
C ASN A 670 -11.87 -26.07 8.81
N SER A 671 -10.85 -26.92 8.92
CA SER A 671 -9.47 -26.62 8.50
C SER A 671 -9.27 -26.85 6.99
N TYR A 672 -8.28 -26.20 6.39
CA TYR A 672 -7.97 -26.36 4.97
C TYR A 672 -7.17 -27.63 4.70
N ASN A 673 -7.65 -28.50 3.81
CA ASN A 673 -6.97 -29.75 3.47
C ASN A 673 -5.93 -29.54 2.35
N PHE A 674 -4.67 -29.27 2.74
CA PHE A 674 -3.55 -29.12 1.81
C PHE A 674 -3.24 -30.37 0.96
N GLU A 675 -3.70 -31.57 1.36
CA GLU A 675 -3.56 -32.77 0.52
C GLU A 675 -4.36 -32.65 -0.80
N ASN A 676 -5.38 -31.79 -0.87
CA ASN A 676 -6.10 -31.49 -2.12
C ASN A 676 -5.22 -30.76 -3.15
N LEU A 677 -4.10 -30.16 -2.74
CA LEU A 677 -3.09 -29.59 -3.65
C LEU A 677 -2.12 -30.65 -4.20
N ARG A 678 -2.21 -31.88 -3.69
CA ARG A 678 -1.38 -33.05 -4.03
C ARG A 678 -2.20 -34.18 -4.66
N SER A 679 -3.44 -33.89 -5.06
CA SER A 679 -4.32 -34.88 -5.67
C SER A 679 -3.81 -35.27 -7.08
N PRO A 680 -4.06 -36.50 -7.56
CA PRO A 680 -3.52 -37.01 -8.82
C PRO A 680 -3.72 -36.10 -10.05
N ASP A 681 -4.80 -35.33 -10.07
CA ASP A 681 -5.19 -34.39 -11.13
C ASP A 681 -4.41 -33.07 -11.14
N LYS A 682 -3.55 -32.78 -10.14
CA LYS A 682 -2.71 -31.56 -10.12
C LYS A 682 -1.36 -31.72 -10.81
N PHE A 683 -0.93 -32.95 -11.04
CA PHE A 683 0.37 -33.27 -11.61
C PHE A 683 0.32 -33.32 -13.14
N GLU A 684 1.19 -32.55 -13.78
CA GLU A 684 1.39 -32.53 -15.24
C GLU A 684 2.88 -32.80 -15.55
N ILE A 685 3.17 -33.31 -16.74
CA ILE A 685 4.55 -33.53 -17.19
C ILE A 685 5.28 -32.19 -17.36
N ASP A 686 6.59 -32.20 -17.14
CA ASP A 686 7.50 -31.05 -17.14
C ASP A 686 7.25 -29.95 -16.08
N GLN A 687 6.24 -30.08 -15.22
CA GLN A 687 6.13 -29.26 -14.00
C GLN A 687 7.33 -29.49 -13.06
N ILE A 688 7.72 -28.45 -12.33
CA ILE A 688 8.69 -28.53 -11.22
C ILE A 688 7.95 -28.41 -9.90
N TRP A 689 8.29 -29.27 -8.95
CA TRP A 689 7.70 -29.31 -7.61
C TRP A 689 8.76 -29.32 -6.52
N ALA A 690 8.39 -28.80 -5.36
CA ALA A 690 9.10 -28.99 -4.11
C ALA A 690 8.78 -30.38 -3.53
N VAL A 691 9.79 -31.04 -2.97
CA VAL A 691 9.75 -32.44 -2.53
C VAL A 691 10.31 -32.55 -1.12
N TYR A 692 9.57 -33.22 -0.24
CA TYR A 692 9.98 -33.52 1.12
C TYR A 692 11.10 -34.56 1.13
N SER A 693 12.11 -34.36 1.98
CA SER A 693 13.35 -35.15 1.93
C SER A 693 13.91 -35.43 3.33
N ASN A 694 14.22 -36.70 3.61
CA ASN A 694 14.72 -37.14 4.92
C ASN A 694 16.09 -36.53 5.27
N SER A 695 16.92 -36.16 4.29
CA SER A 695 18.18 -35.44 4.55
C SER A 695 17.98 -33.98 4.97
N ASP A 696 16.78 -33.44 4.79
CA ASP A 696 16.46 -32.03 4.96
C ASP A 696 15.49 -31.84 6.14
N LYS A 697 15.57 -32.71 7.14
CA LYS A 697 14.69 -32.72 8.34
C LYS A 697 13.21 -32.71 7.96
N GLY A 698 12.84 -33.50 6.95
CA GLY A 698 11.48 -33.58 6.43
C GLY A 698 10.97 -32.33 5.71
N MET A 699 11.77 -31.27 5.56
CA MET A 699 11.35 -30.02 4.91
C MET A 699 11.38 -30.11 3.37
N PRO A 700 10.60 -29.28 2.64
CA PRO A 700 10.45 -29.36 1.20
C PRO A 700 11.59 -28.64 0.44
N ARG A 701 12.84 -28.91 0.81
CA ARG A 701 14.04 -28.16 0.35
C ARG A 701 14.67 -28.68 -0.95
N LYS A 702 14.02 -29.61 -1.64
CA LYS A 702 14.50 -30.17 -2.92
C LYS A 702 13.48 -29.96 -4.01
N TYR A 703 13.96 -29.72 -5.23
CA TYR A 703 13.13 -29.58 -6.41
C TYR A 703 13.30 -30.76 -7.36
N ALA A 704 12.22 -31.17 -8.03
CA ALA A 704 12.26 -32.19 -9.06
C ALA A 704 11.27 -31.86 -10.19
N GLN A 705 11.66 -32.17 -11.43
CA GLN A 705 10.80 -32.01 -12.61
C GLN A 705 10.10 -33.34 -12.93
N ILE A 706 8.78 -33.33 -13.10
CA ILE A 706 8.00 -34.50 -13.51
C ILE A 706 8.33 -34.85 -14.96
N LYS A 707 8.63 -36.12 -15.23
CA LYS A 707 8.99 -36.64 -16.57
C LYS A 707 8.06 -37.73 -17.08
N ARG A 708 7.41 -38.47 -16.19
CA ARG A 708 6.31 -39.39 -16.55
C ARG A 708 5.36 -39.58 -15.37
N ILE A 709 4.10 -39.83 -15.69
CA ILE A 709 3.05 -40.14 -14.72
C ILE A 709 2.52 -41.52 -15.10
N ASP A 710 2.69 -42.50 -14.21
CA ASP A 710 2.12 -43.84 -14.36
C ASP A 710 0.84 -43.88 -13.51
N THR A 711 -0.31 -44.22 -14.10
CA THR A 711 -1.62 -44.13 -13.43
C THR A 711 -2.17 -45.48 -12.93
N SER A 712 -1.56 -46.59 -13.33
CA SER A 712 -1.99 -47.96 -13.00
C SER A 712 -0.78 -48.91 -12.99
N PRO A 713 -0.70 -49.91 -12.11
CA PRO A 713 -1.68 -50.25 -11.05
C PRO A 713 -1.62 -49.32 -9.82
N GLU A 714 -0.57 -48.51 -9.69
CA GLU A 714 -0.39 -47.55 -8.59
C GLU A 714 0.04 -46.20 -9.18
N PHE A 715 -0.52 -45.08 -8.69
CA PHE A 715 -0.18 -43.75 -9.21
C PHE A 715 1.24 -43.35 -8.78
N LYS A 716 2.15 -43.22 -9.76
CA LYS A 716 3.59 -43.01 -9.54
C LYS A 716 4.15 -41.92 -10.45
N LEU A 717 4.97 -41.05 -9.86
CA LEU A 717 5.56 -39.91 -10.53
C LEU A 717 7.05 -40.17 -10.75
N HIS A 718 7.47 -40.27 -12.01
CA HIS A 718 8.88 -40.38 -12.40
C HIS A 718 9.44 -38.98 -12.56
N VAL A 719 10.41 -38.62 -11.72
CA VAL A 719 10.97 -37.27 -11.67
C VAL A 719 12.46 -37.25 -11.97
N ALA A 720 12.93 -36.14 -12.52
CA ALA A 720 14.36 -35.82 -12.61
C ALA A 720 14.67 -34.72 -11.56
N PRO A 721 15.48 -35.00 -10.53
CA PRO A 721 15.84 -34.00 -9.52
C PRO A 721 16.56 -32.80 -10.12
N LEU A 722 16.40 -31.65 -9.48
CA LEU A 722 17.17 -30.45 -9.75
C LEU A 722 18.31 -30.34 -8.72
N VAL A 723 19.47 -29.84 -9.15
CA VAL A 723 20.62 -29.56 -8.30
C VAL A 723 21.17 -28.16 -8.60
N LEU A 724 21.68 -27.47 -7.58
CA LEU A 724 22.10 -26.08 -7.70
C LEU A 724 23.18 -25.89 -8.78
N TYR A 725 23.04 -24.84 -9.60
CA TYR A 725 23.97 -24.51 -10.67
C TYR A 725 24.99 -23.46 -10.17
N ARG A 726 26.23 -23.91 -9.95
CA ARG A 726 27.32 -23.17 -9.27
C ARG A 726 26.98 -22.88 -7.80
N PRO A 727 27.11 -23.87 -6.88
CA PRO A 727 27.00 -23.59 -5.45
C PRO A 727 28.06 -22.57 -4.99
N PRO A 728 27.79 -21.77 -3.94
CA PRO A 728 28.77 -20.89 -3.33
C PRO A 728 30.06 -21.63 -2.91
N PRO A 729 31.25 -21.02 -3.01
CA PRO A 729 32.51 -21.70 -2.65
C PRO A 729 32.70 -22.00 -1.16
N ASN A 730 32.06 -21.22 -0.28
CA ASN A 730 32.18 -21.36 1.16
C ASN A 730 31.05 -22.25 1.70
N LEU A 731 31.34 -23.02 2.75
CA LEU A 731 30.41 -24.01 3.31
C LEU A 731 29.15 -23.32 3.85
N MET A 732 28.03 -23.53 3.17
CA MET A 732 26.71 -23.39 3.80
C MET A 732 26.40 -24.66 4.59
N THR A 733 26.09 -24.48 5.88
CA THR A 733 25.59 -25.52 6.80
C THR A 733 24.16 -25.97 6.47
N HIS A 734 23.45 -25.26 5.58
CA HIS A 734 22.03 -25.44 5.30
C HIS A 734 21.75 -25.54 3.78
N SER A 735 20.65 -26.21 3.42
CA SER A 735 20.24 -26.43 2.02
C SER A 735 19.78 -25.13 1.32
N VAL A 736 20.18 -24.95 0.06
CA VAL A 736 19.87 -23.75 -0.75
C VAL A 736 18.60 -23.96 -1.58
N CYS A 737 17.59 -23.11 -1.37
CA CYS A 737 16.31 -23.17 -2.11
C CYS A 737 16.07 -22.03 -3.10
N CYS A 738 16.86 -20.95 -3.05
CA CYS A 738 16.76 -19.85 -4.02
C CYS A 738 18.03 -19.76 -4.89
N GLY A 739 17.86 -19.60 -6.20
CA GLY A 739 18.97 -19.54 -7.17
C GLY A 739 18.69 -20.23 -8.49
N GLN A 740 19.74 -20.40 -9.29
CA GLN A 740 19.69 -21.19 -10.53
C GLN A 740 19.94 -22.66 -10.24
N PHE A 741 19.13 -23.54 -10.81
CA PHE A 741 19.24 -24.99 -10.71
C PHE A 741 19.42 -25.60 -12.10
N LYS A 742 20.11 -26.74 -12.18
CA LYS A 742 20.20 -27.59 -13.37
C LYS A 742 19.50 -28.93 -13.12
N LEU A 743 18.93 -29.52 -14.17
CA LEU A 743 18.41 -30.88 -14.11
C LEU A 743 19.57 -31.89 -13.91
N LYS A 744 19.40 -32.82 -12.98
CA LYS A 744 20.33 -33.94 -12.75
C LYS A 744 20.21 -34.93 -13.89
N ILE A 745 21.29 -35.13 -14.66
CA ILE A 745 21.35 -36.13 -15.72
C ILE A 745 21.50 -37.51 -15.06
N GLY A 746 20.58 -38.44 -15.35
CA GLY A 746 20.57 -39.78 -14.77
C GLY A 746 19.27 -40.53 -15.04
N LYS A 747 19.05 -41.64 -14.32
CA LYS A 747 17.75 -42.32 -14.26
C LYS A 747 16.76 -41.44 -13.50
N ALA A 748 15.48 -41.47 -13.88
CA ALA A 748 14.42 -40.84 -13.11
C ALA A 748 14.24 -41.54 -11.75
N GLU A 749 13.96 -40.76 -10.72
CA GLU A 749 13.62 -41.22 -9.37
C GLU A 749 12.09 -41.35 -9.29
N VAL A 750 11.57 -42.37 -8.60
CA VAL A 750 10.13 -42.67 -8.54
C VAL A 750 9.58 -42.23 -7.20
N LEU A 751 8.60 -41.33 -7.22
CA LEU A 751 7.97 -40.75 -6.03
C LEU A 751 6.45 -40.99 -6.02
N VAL A 752 5.87 -40.96 -4.82
CA VAL A 752 4.42 -41.00 -4.58
C VAL A 752 3.89 -39.57 -4.34
N PRO A 753 2.60 -39.27 -4.60
CA PRO A 753 2.03 -37.93 -4.41
C PRO A 753 2.30 -37.29 -3.03
N SER A 754 2.32 -38.08 -1.96
CA SER A 754 2.59 -37.59 -0.60
C SER A 754 4.03 -37.13 -0.35
N SER A 755 4.98 -37.42 -1.24
CA SER A 755 6.35 -36.88 -1.20
C SER A 755 6.45 -35.43 -1.68
N PHE A 756 5.44 -34.92 -2.39
CA PHE A 756 5.46 -33.58 -2.99
C PHE A 756 4.84 -32.55 -2.04
N SER A 757 5.39 -31.34 -2.00
CA SER A 757 4.84 -30.23 -1.21
C SER A 757 3.94 -29.33 -2.05
N HIS A 758 4.47 -28.72 -3.11
CA HIS A 758 3.76 -27.75 -3.95
C HIS A 758 4.45 -27.60 -5.32
N LYS A 759 3.67 -27.16 -6.32
CA LYS A 759 4.18 -26.76 -7.65
C LYS A 759 4.96 -25.45 -7.49
N VAL A 760 6.21 -25.43 -7.95
CA VAL A 760 7.14 -24.31 -7.76
C VAL A 760 7.12 -23.40 -8.98
N ARG A 761 7.15 -22.08 -8.76
CA ARG A 761 7.14 -21.07 -9.84
C ARG A 761 8.51 -20.90 -10.52
N ALA A 762 9.11 -22.01 -10.93
CA ALA A 762 10.44 -22.06 -11.53
C ALA A 762 10.45 -21.47 -12.96
N VAL A 763 11.31 -20.48 -13.21
CA VAL A 763 11.46 -19.84 -14.52
C VAL A 763 12.55 -20.56 -15.31
N ARG A 764 12.25 -21.06 -16.52
CA ARG A 764 13.23 -21.77 -17.35
C ARG A 764 14.25 -20.81 -17.98
N SER A 765 15.46 -20.75 -17.42
CA SER A 765 16.53 -19.84 -17.87
C SER A 765 17.32 -20.36 -19.07
N SER A 766 17.38 -21.69 -19.29
CA SER A 766 17.97 -22.29 -20.50
C SER A 766 17.57 -23.78 -20.67
N VAL A 767 18.23 -24.52 -21.55
CA VAL A 767 18.02 -25.97 -21.67
C VAL A 767 18.45 -26.66 -20.38
N ASN A 768 17.49 -27.35 -19.74
CA ASN A 768 17.67 -28.05 -18.47
C ASN A 768 18.19 -27.17 -17.32
N ARG A 769 17.92 -25.85 -17.33
CA ARG A 769 18.14 -24.95 -16.19
C ARG A 769 16.91 -24.13 -15.87
N PHE A 770 16.71 -23.92 -14.58
CA PHE A 770 15.52 -23.33 -13.99
C PHE A 770 15.89 -22.48 -12.78
N ASP A 771 15.31 -21.30 -12.71
CA ASP A 771 15.61 -20.29 -11.71
C ASP A 771 14.43 -20.22 -10.74
N VAL A 772 14.71 -20.41 -9.45
CA VAL A 772 13.71 -20.43 -8.37
C VAL A 772 14.00 -19.28 -7.42
N TYR A 773 13.04 -18.38 -7.28
CA TYR A 773 13.13 -17.18 -6.45
C TYR A 773 11.77 -16.88 -5.79
N PRO A 774 11.74 -16.23 -4.62
CA PRO A 774 10.48 -15.91 -3.92
C PRO A 774 9.61 -14.92 -4.73
N GLY A 775 8.32 -15.22 -4.83
CA GLY A 775 7.29 -14.39 -5.46
C GLY A 775 6.53 -13.52 -4.46
N LYS A 776 6.01 -12.37 -4.91
CA LYS A 776 5.13 -11.51 -4.09
C LYS A 776 3.85 -12.25 -3.70
N GLY A 777 3.47 -12.17 -2.42
CA GLY A 777 2.33 -12.86 -1.81
C GLY A 777 2.62 -14.30 -1.38
N GLU A 778 3.83 -14.82 -1.58
CA GLU A 778 4.21 -16.16 -1.12
C GLU A 778 4.66 -16.14 0.34
N ILE A 779 4.34 -17.22 1.07
CA ILE A 779 4.85 -17.45 2.43
C ILE A 779 6.11 -18.30 2.38
N TRP A 780 7.15 -17.88 3.09
CA TRP A 780 8.46 -18.52 3.12
C TRP A 780 9.00 -18.66 4.54
N ALA A 781 9.80 -19.70 4.76
CA ALA A 781 10.67 -19.81 5.93
C ALA A 781 12.02 -19.12 5.66
N LEU A 782 12.49 -18.30 6.58
CA LEU A 782 13.83 -17.70 6.60
C LEU A 782 14.70 -18.34 7.68
N TYR A 783 16.00 -18.52 7.40
CA TYR A 783 17.00 -18.75 8.43
C TYR A 783 17.19 -17.49 9.27
N LYS A 784 17.07 -17.62 10.59
CA LYS A 784 17.38 -16.56 11.55
C LYS A 784 18.90 -16.40 11.71
N ASN A 785 19.60 -17.51 11.92
CA ASN A 785 21.04 -17.57 12.19
C ASN A 785 21.90 -17.73 10.91
N TRP A 786 21.49 -17.13 9.78
CA TRP A 786 22.05 -17.42 8.44
C TRP A 786 23.54 -17.12 8.24
N ASN A 787 24.16 -16.33 9.14
CA ASN A 787 25.53 -15.81 9.01
C ASN A 787 26.49 -16.35 10.10
N ILE A 788 26.13 -17.43 10.81
CA ILE A 788 27.00 -18.04 11.83
C ILE A 788 27.88 -19.12 11.16
N THR A 789 29.19 -18.89 11.14
CA THR A 789 30.19 -19.83 10.59
C THR A 789 30.66 -20.90 11.58
N ASP A 790 30.38 -20.72 12.87
CA ASP A 790 31.09 -21.38 13.96
C ASP A 790 30.37 -22.62 14.52
N CYS A 791 29.31 -23.10 13.84
CA CYS A 791 28.57 -24.31 14.18
C CYS A 791 29.36 -25.60 13.85
N ALA A 792 30.52 -25.78 14.49
CA ALA A 792 31.35 -26.99 14.35
C ALA A 792 30.67 -28.23 14.99
N ASP A 793 29.89 -28.02 16.04
CA ASP A 793 29.01 -29.04 16.63
C ASP A 793 27.61 -28.94 16.01
N GLY A 794 27.20 -29.98 15.26
CA GLY A 794 25.92 -30.06 14.56
C GLY A 794 24.69 -30.29 15.45
N ALA A 795 24.64 -29.67 16.62
CA ALA A 795 23.66 -29.90 17.68
C ALA A 795 22.65 -28.74 17.89
N GLU A 796 22.88 -27.58 17.28
CA GLU A 796 21.93 -26.46 17.33
C GLU A 796 20.73 -26.70 16.39
N GLU A 797 19.53 -26.39 16.88
CA GLU A 797 18.29 -26.52 16.09
C GLU A 797 18.17 -25.33 15.12
N GLU A 798 17.72 -25.59 13.89
CA GLU A 798 17.60 -24.56 12.86
C GLU A 798 16.43 -23.61 13.18
N GLU A 799 16.70 -22.50 13.86
CA GLU A 799 15.68 -21.47 14.08
C GLU A 799 15.26 -20.82 12.76
N LEU A 800 13.98 -21.00 12.41
CA LEU A 800 13.35 -20.44 11.23
C LEU A 800 12.27 -19.42 11.61
N GLU A 801 12.23 -18.33 10.86
CA GLU A 801 11.21 -17.28 10.93
C GLU A 801 10.25 -17.45 9.74
N ILE A 802 8.94 -17.23 9.92
CA ILE A 802 7.97 -17.33 8.82
C ILE A 802 7.60 -15.92 8.35
N VAL A 803 7.65 -15.69 7.04
CA VAL A 803 7.45 -14.37 6.44
C VAL A 803 6.51 -14.41 5.23
N GLU A 804 5.80 -13.31 5.01
CA GLU A 804 5.12 -12.99 3.74
C GLU A 804 6.06 -12.15 2.86
N VAL A 805 6.22 -12.50 1.58
CA VAL A 805 6.96 -11.67 0.62
C VAL A 805 6.07 -10.53 0.12
N VAL A 806 6.28 -9.32 0.65
CA VAL A 806 5.43 -8.14 0.38
C VAL A 806 5.81 -7.45 -0.94
N GLU A 807 7.09 -7.37 -1.27
CA GLU A 807 7.58 -6.70 -2.48
C GLU A 807 8.92 -7.25 -2.96
N ILE A 808 9.13 -7.24 -4.28
CA ILE A 808 10.40 -7.60 -4.93
C ILE A 808 10.94 -6.35 -5.61
N LYS A 809 12.06 -5.83 -5.13
CA LYS A 809 12.72 -4.63 -5.65
C LYS A 809 13.82 -5.02 -6.63
N GLU A 810 14.51 -4.04 -7.21
CA GLU A 810 15.63 -4.32 -8.12
C GLU A 810 16.80 -5.02 -7.40
N GLN A 811 17.16 -4.57 -6.19
CA GLN A 811 18.34 -5.03 -5.45
C GLN A 811 18.02 -5.90 -4.21
N SER A 812 16.77 -5.92 -3.74
CA SER A 812 16.33 -6.63 -2.53
C SER A 812 14.94 -7.26 -2.68
N ILE A 813 14.51 -8.03 -1.67
CA ILE A 813 13.16 -8.55 -1.48
C ILE A 813 12.69 -8.11 -0.09
N GLN A 814 11.57 -7.40 -0.03
CA GLN A 814 10.96 -6.95 1.22
C GLN A 814 9.97 -8.02 1.71
N ALA A 815 10.26 -8.59 2.87
CA ALA A 815 9.42 -9.58 3.53
C ALA A 815 8.89 -9.04 4.87
N MET A 816 7.71 -9.48 5.29
CA MET A 816 7.11 -9.11 6.58
C MET A 816 7.03 -10.33 7.49
N LEU A 817 7.45 -10.17 8.74
CA LEU A 817 7.40 -11.23 9.74
C LEU A 817 5.97 -11.58 10.10
N LEU A 818 5.63 -12.86 10.08
CA LEU A 818 4.34 -13.37 10.52
C LEU A 818 4.47 -14.06 11.88
N THR A 819 3.62 -13.67 12.83
CA THR A 819 3.57 -14.26 14.17
C THR A 819 2.46 -15.30 14.26
N ALA A 820 2.74 -16.42 14.96
CA ALA A 820 1.75 -17.46 15.21
C ALA A 820 0.70 -16.97 16.22
N LYS A 821 -0.58 -17.29 16.00
CA LYS A 821 -1.63 -17.00 16.99
C LYS A 821 -1.42 -17.82 18.25
N VAL A 822 -1.66 -17.19 19.41
CA VAL A 822 -1.57 -17.79 20.76
C VAL A 822 -2.30 -19.14 20.88
N PHE A 823 -3.41 -19.31 20.13
CA PHE A 823 -4.25 -20.51 20.14
C PHE A 823 -4.04 -21.49 18.96
N SER A 824 -3.14 -21.22 18.00
CA SER A 824 -2.84 -22.18 16.92
C SER A 824 -1.44 -22.01 16.31
N LYS A 825 -0.67 -23.10 16.32
CA LYS A 825 0.65 -23.21 15.68
C LYS A 825 0.63 -23.19 14.15
N LEU A 826 -0.55 -23.12 13.51
CA LEU A 826 -0.72 -23.14 12.05
C LEU A 826 -1.46 -21.92 11.51
N LEU A 827 -1.93 -21.01 12.39
CA LEU A 827 -2.54 -19.74 11.99
C LEU A 827 -1.56 -18.61 12.29
N TYR A 828 -1.11 -17.94 11.24
CA TYR A 828 -0.13 -16.87 11.29
C TYR A 828 -0.75 -15.55 10.86
N GLY A 829 -0.26 -14.42 11.37
CA GLY A 829 -0.74 -13.07 11.02
C GLY A 829 0.36 -12.04 10.98
N ARG A 830 0.08 -10.89 10.37
CA ARG A 830 0.95 -9.72 10.46
C ARG A 830 0.88 -9.15 11.88
N CYS A 831 2.03 -8.77 12.43
CA CYS A 831 2.07 -7.98 13.66
C CYS A 831 1.57 -6.55 13.34
N LEU A 832 0.63 -6.04 14.15
CA LEU A 832 0.04 -4.69 13.98
C LEU A 832 0.67 -3.63 14.90
N GLU A 833 1.48 -4.06 15.88
CA GLU A 833 1.95 -3.19 16.97
C GLU A 833 3.29 -2.49 16.67
N SER A 834 3.95 -2.77 15.54
CA SER A 834 5.20 -2.11 15.17
C SER A 834 5.36 -1.86 13.65
N LYS A 835 6.15 -0.84 13.30
CA LYS A 835 6.65 -0.62 11.93
C LYS A 835 8.01 -1.30 11.68
N ALA A 836 8.51 -2.10 12.62
CA ALA A 836 9.81 -2.77 12.56
C ALA A 836 9.75 -4.20 12.00
N ASP A 837 8.55 -4.78 11.85
CA ASP A 837 8.34 -6.18 11.42
C ASP A 837 8.56 -6.42 9.91
N VAL A 838 9.25 -5.50 9.22
CA VAL A 838 9.57 -5.58 7.79
C VAL A 838 11.07 -5.75 7.59
N VAL A 839 11.45 -6.88 7.00
CA VAL A 839 12.83 -7.28 6.72
C VAL A 839 13.12 -7.09 5.24
N ASP A 840 14.05 -6.18 4.88
CA ASP A 840 14.54 -6.05 3.51
C ASP A 840 15.76 -6.96 3.31
N ILE A 841 15.67 -7.91 2.37
CA ILE A 841 16.67 -8.96 2.15
C ILE A 841 17.38 -8.68 0.82
N PRO A 842 18.66 -8.27 0.82
CA PRO A 842 19.43 -8.06 -0.40
C PRO A 842 19.48 -9.31 -1.28
N LYS A 843 19.49 -9.17 -2.62
CA LYS A 843 19.54 -10.33 -3.54
C LYS A 843 20.84 -11.15 -3.47
N LYS A 844 21.88 -10.62 -2.80
CA LYS A 844 23.09 -11.37 -2.40
C LYS A 844 22.85 -12.37 -1.24
N GLU A 845 21.76 -12.21 -0.50
CA GLU A 845 21.41 -12.96 0.73
C GLU A 845 20.17 -13.84 0.53
N LEU A 846 19.85 -14.21 -0.73
CA LEU A 846 18.75 -15.12 -1.07
C LEU A 846 18.93 -16.53 -0.47
N ASN A 847 20.14 -16.88 -0.04
CA ASN A 847 20.42 -18.07 0.74
C ASN A 847 19.79 -18.07 2.15
N ARG A 848 19.30 -16.92 2.64
CA ARG A 848 18.49 -16.84 3.87
C ARG A 848 17.12 -17.52 3.72
N PHE A 849 16.59 -17.67 2.50
CA PHE A 849 15.31 -18.36 2.26
C PHE A 849 15.46 -19.88 2.34
N SER A 850 14.87 -20.49 3.37
CA SER A 850 14.93 -21.93 3.64
C SER A 850 14.01 -22.76 2.74
N HIS A 851 12.76 -22.35 2.55
CA HIS A 851 11.79 -22.98 1.63
C HIS A 851 10.47 -22.18 1.59
N GLN A 852 9.68 -22.40 0.54
CA GLN A 852 8.31 -21.90 0.43
C GLN A 852 7.36 -22.79 1.26
N ILE A 853 6.44 -22.16 2.00
CA ILE A 853 5.41 -22.83 2.80
C ILE A 853 4.07 -22.69 2.07
N PRO A 854 3.36 -23.79 1.72
CA PRO A 854 2.01 -23.71 1.19
C PRO A 854 1.07 -23.09 2.23
N ALA A 855 0.33 -22.07 1.82
CA ALA A 855 -0.50 -21.26 2.70
C ALA A 855 -1.83 -20.89 2.05
N VAL A 856 -2.88 -20.74 2.85
CA VAL A 856 -4.19 -20.23 2.43
C VAL A 856 -4.56 -19.02 3.27
N ARG A 857 -4.81 -17.89 2.62
CA ARG A 857 -5.27 -16.67 3.29
C ARG A 857 -6.71 -16.85 3.76
N ARG A 858 -6.95 -16.57 5.05
CA ARG A 858 -8.24 -16.63 5.75
C ARG A 858 -8.71 -15.20 6.03
N GLU A 859 -9.62 -14.73 5.19
CA GLU A 859 -10.37 -13.50 5.40
C GLU A 859 -11.62 -13.83 6.24
N ARG A 860 -11.83 -13.15 7.37
CA ARG A 860 -12.97 -13.44 8.27
C ARG A 860 -14.10 -12.47 8.00
N SER A 861 -15.16 -12.95 7.36
CA SER A 861 -16.37 -12.18 7.06
C SER A 861 -17.03 -11.65 8.34
N GLY A 862 -16.85 -10.36 8.62
CA GLY A 862 -17.68 -9.51 9.47
C GLY A 862 -17.94 -10.00 10.91
N THR A 863 -17.06 -9.67 11.86
CA THR A 863 -17.47 -9.46 13.26
C THR A 863 -16.45 -8.60 14.01
N GLN A 864 -16.94 -7.76 14.93
CA GLN A 864 -16.19 -6.66 15.57
C GLN A 864 -14.89 -7.12 16.28
N SER A 865 -13.73 -6.83 15.68
CA SER A 865 -12.49 -6.31 16.33
C SER A 865 -11.29 -6.51 15.41
N GLY A 866 -10.69 -5.41 14.93
CA GLY A 866 -9.39 -5.36 14.25
C GLY A 866 -9.25 -6.21 12.99
N ASP A 867 -9.30 -5.59 11.81
CA ASP A 867 -9.01 -6.28 10.55
C ASP A 867 -7.53 -6.67 10.46
N CYS A 868 -7.23 -7.93 10.75
CA CYS A 868 -5.94 -8.55 10.43
C CYS A 868 -6.16 -9.71 9.45
N GLU A 869 -5.38 -9.73 8.37
CA GLU A 869 -5.28 -10.91 7.49
C GLU A 869 -4.53 -12.04 8.22
N TRP A 870 -4.97 -13.27 8.01
CA TRP A 870 -4.35 -14.47 8.58
C TRP A 870 -4.05 -15.50 7.51
N TRP A 871 -3.00 -16.31 7.69
CA TRP A 871 -2.65 -17.43 6.83
C TRP A 871 -2.74 -18.72 7.63
N GLU A 872 -3.49 -19.68 7.10
CA GLU A 872 -3.40 -21.07 7.53
C GLU A 872 -2.27 -21.73 6.74
N LEU A 873 -1.33 -22.37 7.43
CA LEU A 873 -0.13 -22.95 6.83
C LEU A 873 -0.21 -24.48 6.81
N ASP A 874 0.39 -25.09 5.79
CA ASP A 874 0.52 -26.54 5.71
C ASP A 874 1.47 -27.07 6.80
N SER A 875 0.91 -27.86 7.72
CA SER A 875 1.66 -28.46 8.82
C SER A 875 2.87 -29.30 8.34
N LYS A 876 2.79 -29.95 7.18
CA LYS A 876 3.93 -30.72 6.63
C LYS A 876 5.13 -29.86 6.25
N ALA A 877 4.96 -28.55 6.05
CA ALA A 877 6.04 -27.60 5.81
C ALA A 877 6.44 -26.80 7.08
N VAL A 878 5.89 -27.14 8.26
CA VAL A 878 6.09 -26.40 9.53
C VAL A 878 6.50 -27.32 10.70
N LEU A 879 6.36 -28.65 10.55
CA LEU A 879 6.20 -29.56 11.69
C LEU A 879 7.39 -29.72 12.66
N ASP A 880 8.62 -29.36 12.28
CA ASP A 880 9.82 -29.52 13.13
C ASP A 880 10.26 -28.23 13.87
N LEU A 881 9.51 -27.11 13.81
CA LEU A 881 9.92 -25.83 14.40
C LEU A 881 10.08 -25.80 15.94
N ASN A 882 9.66 -26.84 16.69
CA ASN A 882 10.08 -27.04 18.08
C ASN A 882 9.68 -28.43 18.65
N PRO A 883 10.60 -29.42 18.73
CA PRO A 883 10.31 -30.71 19.35
C PRO A 883 10.20 -30.66 20.88
N LYS A 884 10.95 -29.74 21.52
CA LYS A 884 11.28 -29.81 22.96
C LYS A 884 10.19 -29.35 23.93
N LYS A 885 9.13 -28.65 23.48
CA LYS A 885 8.05 -28.14 24.37
C LYS A 885 6.90 -29.11 24.66
N TYR A 886 6.87 -30.31 24.05
CA TYR A 886 5.75 -31.25 24.20
C TYR A 886 6.20 -32.69 24.53
N LYS A 887 6.95 -32.85 25.64
CA LYS A 887 7.08 -34.15 26.30
C LYS A 887 5.76 -34.52 27.00
N SER A 888 5.02 -35.42 26.35
CA SER A 888 4.13 -36.42 26.96
C SER A 888 3.35 -36.03 28.23
N ILE A 889 2.10 -35.58 28.07
CA ILE A 889 1.06 -35.81 29.11
C ILE A 889 0.61 -37.27 28.98
N SER A 890 1.44 -38.20 29.46
CA SER A 890 1.16 -39.63 29.46
C SER A 890 0.53 -40.07 30.79
N THR A 891 -0.80 -40.15 30.82
CA THR A 891 -1.59 -41.06 31.67
C THR A 891 -1.05 -41.36 33.09
N GLY A 892 -1.02 -40.34 33.96
CA GLY A 892 -0.88 -40.55 35.40
C GLY A 892 -2.23 -40.88 36.03
N LYS A 893 -2.47 -42.14 36.41
CA LYS A 893 -3.60 -42.51 37.28
C LYS A 893 -3.26 -42.27 38.75
N ASN A 894 -4.28 -41.96 39.54
CA ASN A 894 -4.29 -41.93 41.00
C ASN A 894 -3.38 -40.87 41.66
N LEU A 895 -3.99 -39.77 42.11
CA LEU A 895 -4.13 -39.50 43.56
C LEU A 895 -5.13 -38.34 43.80
N LEU A 896 -6.22 -38.65 44.51
CA LEU A 896 -7.05 -37.66 45.20
C LEU A 896 -6.32 -37.27 46.51
N PRO A 897 -6.45 -36.02 46.98
CA PRO A 897 -7.54 -35.77 47.93
C PRO A 897 -8.27 -34.43 47.81
N GLN A 898 -9.58 -34.51 48.05
CA GLN A 898 -10.41 -33.54 48.79
C GLN A 898 -10.22 -32.03 48.49
N VAL A 899 -11.04 -31.52 47.57
CA VAL A 899 -11.57 -30.14 47.68
C VAL A 899 -12.88 -30.21 48.47
N SER A 900 -12.88 -29.66 49.67
CA SER A 900 -14.06 -29.34 50.46
C SER A 900 -13.81 -28.01 51.18
N GLN A 901 -14.84 -27.17 51.28
CA GLN A 901 -14.81 -25.80 51.82
C GLN A 901 -14.19 -24.73 50.90
N ILE A 902 -14.96 -24.31 49.89
CA ILE A 902 -15.10 -22.87 49.62
C ILE A 902 -16.54 -22.50 49.97
N PHE A 903 -16.75 -21.98 51.18
CA PHE A 903 -17.89 -21.13 51.50
C PHE A 903 -17.62 -20.40 52.84
N ASN A 904 -16.98 -19.23 52.78
CA ASN A 904 -17.57 -17.99 53.32
C ASN A 904 -16.66 -16.74 53.21
N ILE A 905 -17.32 -15.61 52.94
CA ILE A 905 -17.00 -14.24 53.34
C ILE A 905 -15.64 -13.67 52.86
N TYR A 906 -15.71 -12.91 51.78
CA TYR A 906 -14.79 -11.81 51.47
C TYR A 906 -15.44 -10.47 51.86
N ILE A 907 -15.53 -10.15 53.16
CA ILE A 907 -15.76 -8.77 53.64
C ILE A 907 -14.90 -8.52 54.90
N ASN A 908 -13.77 -7.85 54.72
CA ASN A 908 -13.52 -6.55 55.36
C ASN A 908 -12.26 -5.87 54.78
N LYS A 909 -12.48 -5.09 53.72
CA LYS A 909 -11.65 -4.00 53.19
C LYS A 909 -10.16 -3.98 53.60
N PHE A 910 -9.32 -4.53 52.73
CA PHE A 910 -8.41 -3.71 51.92
C PHE A 910 -8.17 -4.39 50.55
#